data_AF-A0A6S6STK7-F1
#
_entry.id   AF-A0A6S6STK7-F1
#
_cell.length_a   1.000
_cell.length_b   1.000
_cell.length_c   1.000
_cell.angle_alpha   90.00
_cell.angle_beta   90.00
_cell.angle_gamma   90.00
#
_symmetry.space_group_name_H-M   'P 1'
#
loop_
_entity.id
_entity.type
_entity.pdbx_description
1 polymer ?
#
loop_
_entity_poly.entity_id
_entity_poly.type
_entity_poly.pdbx_seq_one_letter_code
_entity_poly.pdbx_strand_id
1 'polypeptide(L)'
;MVVDDNITNDSNKSVVVDDNLFGKAQLGVMSKAKVKLYELEGMEKKLLATQLTTHGESIETIGNFNLYLEKLEEHKFYLYEVEGGEDYDVDDNGIIDESPTQNKGVFHLLVKGGHLKATEQANVTVVSEIIYQKLRPFLSLENSGLEEKMEKFSKEIIEQDINSDGFVGIEDILKYNPIVDKKKLYLEYQNKIFKIIDDILNKRNSDFIVPIFKDENSSIKINENLIFIKKIEIIDDSALTILLTGIDANKFAYNHLTEELSFLTKVDFENPLDENKDNIFEFILEATDSYFNQTIKAFTLQVLDINEIIPQVPTLKDTNLSIAENNESTAFIGNIIIGNEGTSSIDTFSLSGSDSVYFSVDKEGKVFAKESFDYELKMLYTFRAEANNSVGKSNQALINIQIKDIPDIKPIVETTSLEVFENESIGTFIGKVIITNSGDSNISSISLSGYQNNTFQVNSSGEITVVNYLDYESSTVYYLQYFATNEAGDSNTEDLTINIKNIFENSGSDYPASENGIQSALDNGDYSFVLNELLNNRNNYSGLDDDTVNMNIAGAYVGSSGYTVYDITGAMTNGDSSSFNNFVDNITQNNDAVSTISQLSQADNYYSNIVEGLDCTNTANLTKIQQDSCYNLGLVRLTSLSNSVKLLFGGDSQTVKKWANGVDVNSSDDLNGNGVLDESEASACAIVYANNPNDSCQDGTFYAYKGGVSFNYRGKEHKLSLIEVDVGNSTNGYQSFYQFISSNANNNTPILTSGTCTKTFTKTSQ
;
A
#
# COMPACT_ATOMS: atom_id res chain seq x y z
N MET A 1 3.16 43.49 -97.48
CA MET A 1 2.57 44.01 -98.72
C MET A 1 3.73 44.43 -99.61
N VAL A 2 3.92 43.72 -100.73
CA VAL A 2 4.91 43.90 -101.82
C VAL A 2 6.40 43.77 -101.46
N VAL A 3 7.05 42.90 -102.23
CA VAL A 3 8.47 42.50 -102.26
C VAL A 3 9.32 43.63 -102.87
N ASP A 4 10.53 43.85 -102.36
CA ASP A 4 11.64 44.36 -103.18
C ASP A 4 12.95 43.69 -102.74
N ASP A 5 13.22 42.53 -103.36
CA ASP A 5 14.52 41.86 -103.34
C ASP A 5 15.42 42.54 -104.39
N ASN A 6 16.31 43.41 -103.94
CA ASN A 6 17.47 43.85 -104.72
C ASN A 6 18.61 44.26 -103.79
N ILE A 7 19.40 43.28 -103.33
CA ILE A 7 20.78 43.53 -102.90
C ILE A 7 21.68 42.68 -103.78
N THR A 8 22.38 43.35 -104.68
CA THR A 8 23.43 42.80 -105.52
C THR A 8 24.60 42.33 -104.67
N ASN A 9 25.02 41.08 -104.93
CA ASN A 9 26.32 40.53 -104.59
C ASN A 9 27.44 41.48 -105.05
N ASP A 10 28.17 42.08 -104.12
CA ASP A 10 29.51 42.63 -104.39
C ASP A 10 30.51 41.96 -103.42
N SER A 11 30.87 40.73 -103.78
CA SER A 11 31.97 39.99 -103.17
C SER A 11 33.27 40.39 -103.87
N ASN A 12 33.85 41.53 -103.47
CA ASN A 12 35.31 41.83 -103.49
C ASN A 12 35.59 43.33 -103.33
N LYS A 13 35.25 43.90 -102.16
CA LYS A 13 35.92 45.10 -101.67
C LYS A 13 36.44 44.87 -100.25
N SER A 14 37.72 44.55 -100.17
CA SER A 14 38.53 44.81 -98.99
C SER A 14 38.46 46.31 -98.70
N VAL A 15 37.62 46.68 -97.74
CA VAL A 15 37.59 48.04 -97.19
C VAL A 15 38.88 48.21 -96.39
N VAL A 16 39.75 49.10 -96.86
CA VAL A 16 40.88 49.60 -96.08
C VAL A 16 40.28 50.46 -94.98
N VAL A 17 40.37 49.97 -93.73
CA VAL A 17 39.90 50.64 -92.52
C VAL A 17 41.05 51.49 -91.97
N ASP A 18 40.75 52.68 -91.47
CA ASP A 18 41.73 53.55 -90.81
C ASP A 18 42.25 52.87 -89.53
N ASP A 19 43.57 52.76 -89.37
CA ASP A 19 44.25 51.80 -88.47
C ASP A 19 44.06 52.05 -86.96
N ASN A 20 43.24 53.03 -86.54
CA ASN A 20 43.12 53.45 -85.14
C ASN A 20 41.68 53.59 -84.58
N LEU A 21 40.62 53.31 -85.35
CA LEU A 21 39.23 53.54 -84.91
C LEU A 21 38.37 52.27 -85.06
N PHE A 22 38.48 51.33 -84.12
CA PHE A 22 37.75 50.06 -84.15
C PHE A 22 36.78 49.91 -82.97
N GLY A 23 35.58 49.42 -83.28
CA GLY A 23 34.77 48.70 -82.31
C GLY A 23 35.13 47.22 -82.32
N LYS A 24 34.92 46.52 -81.21
CA LYS A 24 35.20 45.08 -81.09
C LYS A 24 33.99 44.33 -80.55
N ALA A 25 33.58 43.25 -81.20
CA ALA A 25 32.51 42.40 -80.68
C ALA A 25 33.12 41.24 -79.89
N GLN A 26 32.76 41.13 -78.60
CA GLN A 26 33.40 40.20 -77.67
C GLN A 26 32.41 39.53 -76.69
N LEU A 27 32.02 38.27 -76.94
CA LEU A 27 31.56 37.37 -75.87
C LEU A 27 32.80 36.66 -75.29
N GLY A 28 33.53 35.92 -76.13
CA GLY A 28 34.96 36.02 -76.41
C GLY A 28 35.19 36.66 -77.81
N VAL A 29 36.32 36.52 -78.50
CA VAL A 29 36.49 37.26 -79.79
C VAL A 29 35.61 36.73 -80.93
N MET A 30 34.67 37.58 -81.39
CA MET A 30 33.65 37.17 -82.35
C MET A 30 34.10 37.33 -83.81
N SER A 31 34.41 36.23 -84.49
CA SER A 31 34.78 36.20 -85.91
C SER A 31 33.55 36.16 -86.83
N LYS A 32 33.54 36.96 -87.91
CA LYS A 32 32.50 36.99 -88.95
C LYS A 32 31.07 37.20 -88.42
N ALA A 33 30.92 37.81 -87.25
CA ALA A 33 29.64 38.19 -86.68
C ALA A 33 29.08 39.40 -87.43
N LYS A 34 27.76 39.47 -87.60
CA LYS A 34 27.11 40.61 -88.26
C LYS A 34 26.82 41.68 -87.23
N VAL A 35 27.39 42.86 -87.43
CA VAL A 35 27.17 44.05 -86.61
C VAL A 35 26.24 44.99 -87.35
N LYS A 36 25.10 45.30 -86.75
CA LYS A 36 24.14 46.31 -87.24
C LYS A 36 24.16 47.52 -86.31
N LEU A 37 24.20 48.71 -86.89
CA LEU A 37 24.13 49.97 -86.17
C LEU A 37 22.76 50.62 -86.41
N TYR A 38 22.04 50.92 -85.34
CA TYR A 38 20.75 51.60 -85.37
C TYR A 38 20.80 52.95 -84.65
N GLU A 39 20.14 53.95 -85.21
CA GLU A 39 19.69 55.14 -84.47
C GLU A 39 18.38 54.82 -83.75
N LEU A 40 18.27 55.20 -82.47
CA LEU A 40 17.08 54.95 -81.66
C LEU A 40 16.25 56.23 -81.47
N GLU A 41 14.94 56.08 -81.64
CA GLU A 41 13.93 57.07 -81.27
C GLU A 41 12.84 56.36 -80.43
N GLY A 42 13.06 56.29 -79.12
CA GLY A 42 12.29 55.41 -78.23
C GLY A 42 12.57 53.94 -78.52
N MET A 43 11.52 53.16 -78.84
CA MET A 43 11.65 51.75 -79.25
C MET A 43 11.83 51.56 -80.76
N GLU A 44 11.71 52.61 -81.56
CA GLU A 44 11.91 52.50 -83.01
C GLU A 44 13.40 52.45 -83.36
N LYS A 45 13.78 51.47 -84.19
CA LYS A 45 15.16 51.27 -84.65
C LYS A 45 15.28 51.69 -86.12
N LYS A 46 16.11 52.68 -86.43
CA LYS A 46 16.46 53.07 -87.80
C LYS A 46 17.86 52.55 -88.17
N LEU A 47 17.94 51.61 -89.11
CA LEU A 47 19.21 51.00 -89.52
C LEU A 47 20.10 52.02 -90.27
N LEU A 48 21.33 52.21 -89.80
CA LEU A 48 22.31 53.13 -90.39
C LEU A 48 23.46 52.42 -91.13
N ALA A 49 23.85 51.25 -90.65
CA ALA A 49 24.94 50.46 -91.23
C ALA A 49 24.85 48.97 -90.88
N THR A 50 25.49 48.13 -91.69
CA THR A 50 25.68 46.71 -91.42
C THR A 50 27.04 46.28 -91.96
N GLN A 51 27.79 45.51 -91.18
CA GLN A 51 29.07 44.93 -91.58
C GLN A 51 29.30 43.58 -90.90
N LEU A 52 30.31 42.84 -91.34
CA LEU A 52 30.84 41.68 -90.63
C LEU A 52 32.05 42.09 -89.80
N THR A 53 32.23 41.48 -88.63
CA THR A 53 33.48 41.61 -87.88
C THR A 53 34.64 40.95 -88.63
N THR A 54 35.85 41.46 -88.39
CA THR A 54 37.07 40.92 -89.00
C THR A 54 37.35 39.48 -88.54
N HIS A 55 38.02 38.75 -89.41
CA HIS A 55 38.71 37.51 -89.11
C HIS A 55 40.22 37.75 -89.22
N GLY A 56 41.03 37.09 -88.39
CA GLY A 56 42.48 37.26 -88.36
C GLY A 56 43.20 36.12 -87.64
N GLU A 57 44.54 36.19 -87.60
CA GLU A 57 45.41 35.14 -87.05
C GLU A 57 45.75 35.35 -85.56
N SER A 58 45.26 36.44 -84.95
CA SER A 58 45.49 36.77 -83.54
C SER A 58 44.25 37.34 -82.86
N ILE A 59 44.20 37.27 -81.52
CA ILE A 59 43.08 37.76 -80.70
C ILE A 59 42.79 39.26 -80.93
N GLU A 60 43.81 40.05 -81.28
CA GLU A 60 43.70 41.49 -81.55
C GLU A 60 43.03 41.79 -82.90
N THR A 61 43.16 40.88 -83.86
CA THR A 61 42.70 41.09 -85.25
C THR A 61 41.31 40.51 -85.52
N ILE A 62 40.80 39.65 -84.64
CA ILE A 62 39.45 39.07 -84.71
C ILE A 62 38.45 39.99 -84.01
N GLY A 63 37.25 40.14 -84.58
CA GLY A 63 36.13 40.81 -83.92
C GLY A 63 36.01 42.31 -84.17
N ASN A 64 36.93 42.91 -84.93
CA ASN A 64 36.95 44.34 -85.16
C ASN A 64 35.88 44.77 -86.20
N PHE A 65 35.32 45.95 -86.02
CA PHE A 65 34.31 46.54 -86.90
C PHE A 65 34.39 48.08 -86.87
N ASN A 66 33.92 48.76 -87.92
CA ASN A 66 33.93 50.24 -87.98
C ASN A 66 32.80 50.86 -87.12
N LEU A 67 33.12 51.86 -86.30
CA LEU A 67 32.16 52.58 -85.44
C LEU A 67 31.25 53.57 -86.20
N TYR A 68 31.59 53.93 -87.44
CA TYR A 68 30.87 54.91 -88.26
C TYR A 68 30.66 56.27 -87.56
N LEU A 69 31.67 56.75 -86.84
CA LEU A 69 31.60 57.98 -86.02
C LEU A 69 31.11 59.21 -86.80
N GLU A 70 31.40 59.25 -88.11
CA GLU A 70 30.96 60.30 -89.03
C GLU A 70 29.43 60.35 -89.24
N LYS A 71 28.72 59.25 -88.97
CA LYS A 71 27.26 59.15 -89.10
C LYS A 71 26.52 59.48 -87.80
N LEU A 72 27.24 59.71 -86.69
CA LEU A 72 26.65 59.84 -85.36
C LEU A 72 26.47 61.30 -84.95
N GLU A 73 25.35 61.62 -84.31
CA GLU A 73 25.08 62.89 -83.64
C GLU A 73 25.29 62.74 -82.12
N GLU A 74 25.92 63.72 -81.48
CA GLU A 74 26.36 63.60 -80.08
C GLU A 74 25.22 63.38 -79.07
N HIS A 75 24.03 63.90 -79.37
CA HIS A 75 22.89 63.90 -78.45
C HIS A 75 21.92 62.74 -78.67
N LYS A 76 22.13 61.90 -79.69
CA LYS A 76 21.26 60.75 -80.00
C LYS A 76 21.81 59.45 -79.42
N PHE A 77 20.91 58.49 -79.21
CA PHE A 77 21.26 57.13 -78.77
C PHE A 77 21.35 56.18 -79.96
N TYR A 78 22.31 55.27 -79.87
CA TYR A 78 22.62 54.29 -80.88
C TYR A 78 22.66 52.89 -80.26
N LEU A 79 22.23 51.91 -81.03
CA LEU A 79 22.26 50.50 -80.67
C LEU A 79 23.13 49.74 -81.65
N TYR A 80 24.21 49.16 -81.16
CA TYR A 80 24.89 48.07 -81.86
C TYR A 80 24.19 46.76 -81.52
N GLU A 81 23.89 45.98 -82.55
CA GLU A 81 23.30 44.65 -82.46
C GLU A 81 24.25 43.68 -83.16
N VAL A 82 24.74 42.68 -82.44
CA VAL A 82 25.67 41.68 -82.96
C VAL A 82 24.98 40.32 -82.99
N GLU A 83 24.88 39.73 -84.18
CA GLU A 83 24.25 38.44 -84.41
C GLU A 83 25.14 37.51 -85.24
N GLY A 84 25.02 36.20 -85.02
CA GLY A 84 25.79 35.20 -85.76
C GLY A 84 27.30 35.28 -85.50
N GLY A 85 28.08 34.67 -86.39
CA GLY A 85 29.52 34.50 -86.20
C GLY A 85 29.87 33.37 -85.24
N GLU A 86 31.15 33.29 -84.92
CA GLU A 86 31.76 32.26 -84.09
C GLU A 86 32.68 32.91 -83.06
N ASP A 87 32.60 32.46 -81.82
CA ASP A 87 33.46 32.86 -80.71
C ASP A 87 34.74 32.01 -80.71
N TYR A 88 35.89 32.64 -80.88
CA TYR A 88 37.19 31.99 -81.00
C TYR A 88 38.02 32.02 -79.71
N ASP A 89 37.49 32.52 -78.59
CA ASP A 89 38.13 32.52 -77.27
C ASP A 89 37.06 32.30 -76.19
N VAL A 90 36.47 31.10 -76.19
CA VAL A 90 35.23 30.78 -75.45
C VAL A 90 35.45 30.84 -73.93
N ASP A 91 36.66 30.60 -73.46
CA ASP A 91 37.01 30.65 -72.04
C ASP A 91 37.68 31.98 -71.61
N ASP A 92 37.74 32.96 -72.52
CA ASP A 92 38.35 34.28 -72.34
C ASP A 92 39.80 34.22 -71.83
N ASN A 93 40.56 33.16 -72.17
CA ASN A 93 41.93 32.98 -71.68
C ASN A 93 42.96 33.76 -72.54
N GLY A 94 42.52 34.36 -73.65
CA GLY A 94 43.35 35.12 -74.57
C GLY A 94 44.09 34.28 -75.63
N ILE A 95 43.75 33.01 -75.76
CA ILE A 95 44.29 32.06 -76.73
C ILE A 95 43.16 31.66 -77.69
N ILE A 96 43.46 31.61 -78.99
CA ILE A 96 42.49 31.19 -79.99
C ILE A 96 42.18 29.69 -79.84
N ASP A 97 40.90 29.36 -79.69
CA ASP A 97 40.39 28.00 -79.58
C ASP A 97 40.42 27.26 -80.94
N GLU A 98 40.76 25.97 -80.91
CA GLU A 98 40.68 25.10 -82.09
C GLU A 98 39.23 24.82 -82.52
N SER A 99 38.27 24.92 -81.59
CA SER A 99 36.85 24.62 -81.79
C SER A 99 36.01 25.83 -81.38
N PRO A 100 35.84 26.83 -82.26
CA PRO A 100 35.09 28.03 -81.93
C PRO A 100 33.60 27.72 -81.74
N THR A 101 32.92 28.48 -80.86
CA THR A 101 31.49 28.26 -80.57
C THR A 101 30.62 29.18 -81.39
N GLN A 102 29.66 28.62 -82.12
CA GLN A 102 28.72 29.41 -82.92
C GLN A 102 27.80 30.26 -82.03
N ASN A 103 27.71 31.57 -82.30
CA ASN A 103 26.72 32.43 -81.68
C ASN A 103 25.37 32.31 -82.39
N LYS A 104 24.37 31.75 -81.70
CA LYS A 104 23.00 31.62 -82.21
C LYS A 104 22.08 32.76 -81.77
N GLY A 105 22.51 33.55 -80.80
CA GLY A 105 21.75 34.65 -80.22
C GLY A 105 22.18 36.02 -80.73
N VAL A 106 21.83 37.03 -79.95
CA VAL A 106 22.09 38.44 -80.23
C VAL A 106 22.50 39.10 -78.94
N PHE A 107 23.50 39.97 -79.01
CA PHE A 107 23.91 40.82 -77.89
C PHE A 107 24.15 42.25 -78.37
N HIS A 108 24.08 43.19 -77.44
CA HIS A 108 23.87 44.60 -77.76
C HIS A 108 24.80 45.53 -76.99
N LEU A 109 24.99 46.71 -77.56
CA LEU A 109 25.54 47.88 -76.88
C LEU A 109 24.63 49.06 -77.18
N LEU A 110 24.02 49.61 -76.14
CA LEU A 110 23.27 50.86 -76.17
C LEU A 110 24.18 51.99 -75.67
N VAL A 111 24.36 53.03 -76.50
CA VAL A 111 25.31 54.11 -76.18
C VAL A 111 24.88 55.43 -76.83
N LYS A 112 25.22 56.55 -76.19
CA LYS A 112 25.00 57.89 -76.74
C LYS A 112 26.11 58.27 -77.71
N GLY A 113 25.80 58.95 -78.80
CA GLY A 113 26.78 59.32 -79.83
C GLY A 113 27.96 60.13 -79.28
N GLY A 114 27.74 61.00 -78.29
CA GLY A 114 28.80 61.78 -77.63
C GLY A 114 29.86 60.91 -76.96
N HIS A 115 29.45 59.84 -76.28
CA HIS A 115 30.34 58.89 -75.61
C HIS A 115 31.21 58.12 -76.60
N LEU A 116 30.64 57.67 -77.72
CA LEU A 116 31.40 57.02 -78.80
C LEU A 116 32.44 57.94 -79.45
N LYS A 117 32.07 59.20 -79.67
CA LYS A 117 33.01 60.19 -80.25
C LYS A 117 34.12 60.60 -79.30
N ALA A 118 33.84 60.64 -78.00
CA ALA A 118 34.85 60.96 -77.00
C ALA A 118 35.84 59.81 -76.80
N THR A 119 35.36 58.56 -76.87
CA THR A 119 36.18 57.37 -76.62
C THR A 119 36.90 56.83 -77.85
N GLU A 120 36.35 57.08 -79.05
CA GLU A 120 36.88 56.60 -80.34
C GLU A 120 37.06 55.07 -80.42
N GLN A 121 36.50 54.33 -79.46
CA GLN A 121 36.59 52.88 -79.30
C GLN A 121 35.32 52.37 -78.61
N ALA A 122 34.82 51.20 -79.01
CA ALA A 122 33.70 50.57 -78.30
C ALA A 122 33.69 49.04 -78.43
N ASN A 123 33.65 48.36 -77.29
CA ASN A 123 33.46 46.93 -77.21
C ASN A 123 31.97 46.61 -77.01
N VAL A 124 31.40 45.78 -77.88
CA VAL A 124 30.09 45.17 -77.65
C VAL A 124 30.34 43.85 -76.93
N THR A 125 29.89 43.72 -75.69
CA THR A 125 30.25 42.60 -74.81
C THR A 125 29.08 42.05 -74.01
N VAL A 126 29.32 40.99 -73.23
CA VAL A 126 28.36 40.51 -72.22
C VAL A 126 27.97 41.60 -71.22
N VAL A 127 28.91 42.48 -70.84
CA VAL A 127 28.63 43.57 -69.89
C VAL A 127 27.73 44.63 -70.53
N SER A 128 27.97 44.99 -71.80
CA SER A 128 27.08 45.91 -72.51
C SER A 128 25.69 45.31 -72.73
N GLU A 129 25.58 43.99 -72.88
CA GLU A 129 24.30 43.28 -72.95
C GLU A 129 23.53 43.33 -71.62
N ILE A 130 24.20 43.11 -70.48
CA ILE A 130 23.57 43.25 -69.16
C ILE A 130 23.00 44.66 -68.98
N ILE A 131 23.79 45.68 -69.35
CA ILE A 131 23.35 47.08 -69.33
C ILE A 131 22.14 47.29 -70.24
N TYR A 132 22.18 46.80 -71.48
CA TYR A 132 21.06 46.90 -72.41
C TYR A 132 19.79 46.26 -71.85
N GLN A 133 19.87 45.07 -71.27
CA GLN A 133 18.72 44.36 -70.72
C GLN A 133 18.12 45.08 -69.52
N LYS A 134 18.94 45.62 -68.61
CA LYS A 134 18.48 46.48 -67.51
C LYS A 134 17.81 47.76 -68.01
N LEU A 135 18.25 48.31 -69.16
CA LEU A 135 17.72 49.56 -69.71
C LEU A 135 16.49 49.35 -70.60
N ARG A 136 16.31 48.16 -71.16
CA ARG A 136 15.26 47.84 -72.12
C ARG A 136 13.85 48.25 -71.66
N PRO A 137 13.41 48.03 -70.39
CA PRO A 137 12.10 48.48 -69.92
C PRO A 137 11.92 50.00 -69.96
N PHE A 138 13.01 50.76 -69.99
CA PHE A 138 12.99 52.23 -69.96
C PHE A 138 13.08 52.87 -71.35
N LEU A 139 13.36 52.11 -72.42
CA LEU A 139 13.43 52.61 -73.80
C LEU A 139 12.08 53.10 -74.35
N SER A 140 10.97 52.68 -73.76
CA SER A 140 9.61 53.10 -74.15
C SER A 140 9.12 54.37 -73.46
N LEU A 141 9.88 54.92 -72.50
CA LEU A 141 9.56 56.15 -71.78
C LEU A 141 10.37 57.28 -72.42
N GLU A 142 9.79 58.46 -72.66
CA GLU A 142 10.50 59.61 -73.26
C GLU A 142 11.90 59.75 -72.63
N ASN A 143 12.94 59.79 -73.48
CA ASN A 143 14.40 59.62 -73.23
C ASN A 143 15.05 60.37 -72.03
N SER A 144 14.29 61.08 -71.21
CA SER A 144 14.71 61.69 -69.95
C SER A 144 15.26 60.64 -68.97
N GLY A 145 16.55 60.76 -68.63
CA GLY A 145 17.20 59.96 -67.60
C GLY A 145 17.77 58.60 -68.05
N LEU A 146 17.79 58.28 -69.34
CA LEU A 146 18.42 57.04 -69.83
C LEU A 146 19.93 57.02 -69.56
N GLU A 147 20.60 58.14 -69.79
CA GLU A 147 22.03 58.33 -69.51
C GLU A 147 22.35 58.20 -68.01
N GLU A 148 21.54 58.78 -67.13
CA GLU A 148 21.71 58.63 -65.68
C GLU A 148 21.55 57.17 -65.22
N LYS A 149 20.62 56.42 -65.82
CA LYS A 149 20.47 54.99 -65.55
C LYS A 149 21.63 54.17 -66.10
N MET A 150 22.17 54.51 -67.27
CA MET A 150 23.38 53.90 -67.80
C MET A 150 24.56 54.07 -66.84
N GLU A 151 24.78 55.29 -66.34
CA GLU A 151 25.79 55.59 -65.31
C GLU A 151 25.57 54.77 -64.04
N LYS A 152 24.33 54.73 -63.55
CA LYS A 152 23.96 53.97 -62.36
C LYS A 152 24.24 52.48 -62.53
N PHE A 153 23.77 51.86 -63.60
CA PHE A 153 23.95 50.43 -63.83
C PHE A 153 25.40 50.07 -64.11
N SER A 154 26.19 50.96 -64.71
CA SER A 154 27.63 50.75 -64.88
C SER A 154 28.32 50.61 -63.51
N LYS A 155 27.96 51.47 -62.55
CA LYS A 155 28.45 51.40 -61.15
C LYS A 155 27.92 50.22 -60.35
N GLU A 156 26.78 49.65 -60.74
CA GLU A 156 26.28 48.40 -60.12
C GLU A 156 27.08 47.18 -60.59
N ILE A 157 27.60 47.20 -61.83
CA ILE A 157 28.26 46.04 -62.44
C ILE A 157 29.77 46.06 -62.24
N ILE A 158 30.39 47.23 -62.39
CA ILE A 158 31.84 47.42 -62.33
C ILE A 158 32.25 47.85 -60.92
N GLU A 159 33.19 47.10 -60.33
CA GLU A 159 33.79 47.37 -59.03
C GLU A 159 35.04 48.27 -59.14
N GLN A 160 35.83 48.13 -60.22
CA GLN A 160 37.09 48.85 -60.42
C GLN A 160 37.13 49.52 -61.80
N ASP A 161 37.63 50.76 -61.83
CA ASP A 161 37.86 51.56 -63.05
C ASP A 161 38.67 50.77 -64.11
N ILE A 162 38.10 50.69 -65.32
CA ILE A 162 38.65 49.93 -66.45
C ILE A 162 39.48 50.83 -67.34
N ASN A 163 38.99 52.03 -67.64
CA ASN A 163 39.58 52.92 -68.63
C ASN A 163 40.70 53.82 -68.06
N SER A 164 40.91 53.78 -66.74
CA SER A 164 41.90 54.54 -65.96
C SER A 164 41.71 56.06 -65.98
N ASP A 165 40.47 56.55 -66.12
CA ASP A 165 40.13 57.98 -66.06
C ASP A 165 39.80 58.46 -64.63
N GLY A 166 39.76 57.54 -63.66
CA GLY A 166 39.47 57.80 -62.25
C GLY A 166 38.01 57.64 -61.86
N PHE A 167 37.12 57.28 -62.78
CA PHE A 167 35.69 57.10 -62.56
C PHE A 167 35.22 55.72 -63.05
N VAL A 168 34.05 55.30 -62.55
CA VAL A 168 33.33 54.13 -63.08
C VAL A 168 32.08 54.63 -63.76
N GLY A 169 31.96 54.44 -65.06
CA GLY A 169 30.90 54.97 -65.91
C GLY A 169 30.69 54.19 -67.21
N ILE A 170 29.98 54.79 -68.17
CA ILE A 170 29.67 54.15 -69.45
C ILE A 170 30.93 53.91 -70.29
N GLU A 171 31.93 54.78 -70.19
CA GLU A 171 33.20 54.66 -70.91
C GLU A 171 33.99 53.41 -70.51
N ASP A 172 33.80 52.90 -69.29
CA ASP A 172 34.34 51.61 -68.85
C ASP A 172 33.65 50.43 -69.52
N ILE A 173 32.33 50.50 -69.71
CA ILE A 173 31.56 49.48 -70.45
C ILE A 173 32.05 49.42 -71.90
N LEU A 174 32.33 50.57 -72.51
CA LEU A 174 32.87 50.67 -73.87
C LEU A 174 34.28 50.10 -73.99
N LYS A 175 35.07 50.07 -72.92
CA LYS A 175 36.43 49.52 -72.91
C LYS A 175 36.54 48.13 -72.29
N TYR A 176 35.48 47.62 -71.67
CA TYR A 176 35.49 46.31 -71.01
C TYR A 176 36.01 45.23 -71.95
N ASN A 177 37.07 44.54 -71.53
CA ASN A 177 37.65 43.42 -72.23
C ASN A 177 37.47 42.15 -71.39
N PRO A 178 36.69 41.15 -71.86
CA PRO A 178 36.39 39.95 -71.08
C PRO A 178 37.64 39.15 -70.67
N ILE A 179 38.74 39.25 -71.43
CA ILE A 179 39.99 38.54 -71.17
C ILE A 179 40.72 39.08 -69.93
N VAL A 180 40.70 40.40 -69.70
CA VAL A 180 41.54 41.04 -68.67
C VAL A 180 40.75 41.75 -67.57
N ASP A 181 39.53 42.20 -67.85
CA ASP A 181 38.76 43.06 -66.93
C ASP A 181 37.71 42.30 -66.12
N LYS A 182 37.55 40.98 -66.32
CA LYS A 182 36.53 40.17 -65.62
C LYS A 182 36.56 40.32 -64.10
N LYS A 183 37.76 40.41 -63.51
CA LYS A 183 37.97 40.57 -62.05
C LYS A 183 37.67 41.98 -61.54
N LYS A 184 37.45 42.95 -62.43
CA LYS A 184 37.08 44.33 -62.09
C LYS A 184 35.57 44.51 -61.93
N LEU A 185 34.78 43.46 -62.12
CA LEU A 185 33.33 43.46 -61.89
C LEU A 185 33.01 43.00 -60.47
N TYR A 186 31.86 43.40 -59.91
CA TYR A 186 31.42 42.81 -58.64
C TYR A 186 31.25 41.30 -58.77
N LEU A 187 31.57 40.57 -57.69
CA LEU A 187 31.56 39.09 -57.66
C LEU A 187 30.24 38.48 -58.16
N GLU A 188 29.10 39.13 -57.89
CA GLU A 188 27.80 38.68 -58.39
C GLU A 188 27.74 38.63 -59.93
N TYR A 189 28.30 39.63 -60.62
CA TYR A 189 28.32 39.67 -62.09
C TYR A 189 29.42 38.78 -62.67
N GLN A 190 30.54 38.59 -61.95
CA GLN A 190 31.56 37.62 -62.36
C GLN A 190 30.97 36.21 -62.54
N ASN A 191 30.05 35.82 -61.64
CA ASN A 191 29.36 34.53 -61.70
C ASN A 191 28.25 34.50 -62.76
N LYS A 192 27.50 35.61 -62.93
CA LYS A 192 26.40 35.70 -63.91
C LYS A 192 26.89 35.68 -65.36
N ILE A 193 28.04 36.27 -65.64
CA ILE A 193 28.55 36.46 -67.01
C ILE A 193 28.67 35.14 -67.78
N PHE A 194 29.23 34.09 -67.18
CA PHE A 194 29.40 32.80 -67.87
C PHE A 194 28.06 32.21 -68.33
N LYS A 195 27.04 32.32 -67.47
CA LYS A 195 25.70 31.83 -67.79
C LYS A 195 25.05 32.67 -68.90
N ILE A 196 25.15 33.99 -68.81
CA ILE A 196 24.60 34.89 -69.82
C ILE A 196 25.25 34.66 -71.19
N ILE A 197 26.58 34.45 -71.24
CA ILE A 197 27.29 34.10 -72.47
C ILE A 197 26.75 32.78 -73.03
N ASP A 198 26.64 31.71 -72.23
CA ASP A 198 26.09 30.43 -72.68
C ASP A 198 24.66 30.57 -73.23
N ASP A 199 23.83 31.37 -72.58
CA ASP A 199 22.45 31.61 -73.01
C ASP A 199 22.40 32.40 -74.33
N ILE A 200 23.24 33.43 -74.50
CA ILE A 200 23.37 34.14 -75.79
C ILE A 200 23.83 33.18 -76.89
N LEU A 201 24.92 32.44 -76.67
CA LEU A 201 25.47 31.50 -77.65
C LEU A 201 24.45 30.44 -78.07
N ASN A 202 23.55 30.05 -77.16
CA ASN A 202 22.50 29.06 -77.41
C ASN A 202 21.12 29.62 -77.73
N LYS A 203 20.97 30.94 -77.91
CA LYS A 203 19.69 31.62 -78.19
C LYS A 203 18.61 31.35 -77.13
N ARG A 204 19.01 31.34 -75.86
CA ARG A 204 18.10 31.31 -74.71
C ARG A 204 17.85 32.74 -74.23
N ASN A 205 16.67 32.99 -73.66
CA ASN A 205 16.37 34.29 -73.07
C ASN A 205 17.12 34.41 -71.74
N SER A 206 17.93 35.47 -71.59
CA SER A 206 18.54 35.84 -70.31
C SER A 206 17.52 36.59 -69.45
N ASP A 207 17.28 36.09 -68.24
CA ASP A 207 16.38 36.71 -67.27
C ASP A 207 17.19 37.58 -66.29
N PHE A 208 16.71 38.80 -66.10
CA PHE A 208 17.31 39.82 -65.24
C PHE A 208 16.28 40.40 -64.27
N ILE A 209 15.09 39.80 -64.21
CA ILE A 209 14.03 40.17 -63.29
C ILE A 209 14.27 39.40 -61.99
N VAL A 210 14.12 40.06 -60.85
CA VAL A 210 14.18 39.38 -59.56
C VAL A 210 12.88 38.62 -59.30
N PRO A 211 12.91 37.47 -58.61
CA PRO A 211 11.69 36.78 -58.18
C PRO A 211 10.76 37.71 -57.39
N ILE A 212 9.45 37.53 -57.54
CA ILE A 212 8.45 38.37 -56.88
C ILE A 212 7.52 37.52 -56.03
N PHE A 213 7.46 37.80 -54.72
CA PHE A 213 6.40 37.29 -53.86
C PHE A 213 5.08 37.98 -54.21
N LYS A 214 4.08 37.20 -54.61
CA LYS A 214 2.73 37.74 -54.88
C LYS A 214 1.99 38.06 -53.58
N ASP A 215 2.28 37.31 -52.52
CA ASP A 215 1.72 37.59 -51.22
C ASP A 215 2.41 38.80 -50.61
N GLU A 216 1.69 39.90 -50.45
CA GLU A 216 2.21 41.11 -49.81
C GLU A 216 2.25 41.00 -48.28
N ASN A 217 1.42 40.16 -47.67
CA ASN A 217 1.33 40.04 -46.22
C ASN A 217 2.30 38.99 -45.66
N SER A 218 3.12 39.40 -44.70
CA SER A 218 4.05 38.52 -43.97
C SER A 218 3.43 37.88 -42.72
N SER A 219 2.27 38.34 -42.26
CA SER A 219 1.61 37.81 -41.06
C SER A 219 0.53 36.78 -41.41
N ILE A 220 0.68 35.58 -40.86
CA ILE A 220 -0.21 34.43 -41.04
C ILE A 220 -0.86 34.09 -39.70
N LYS A 221 -2.14 33.71 -39.75
CA LYS A 221 -2.84 33.14 -38.59
C LYS A 221 -3.46 31.81 -38.98
N ILE A 222 -3.27 30.80 -38.16
CA ILE A 222 -3.80 29.46 -38.39
C ILE A 222 -4.28 28.86 -37.08
N ASN A 223 -5.33 28.08 -37.13
CA ASN A 223 -5.70 27.26 -35.99
C ASN A 223 -4.71 26.10 -35.84
N GLU A 224 -4.52 25.63 -34.61
CA GLU A 224 -3.74 24.43 -34.31
C GLU A 224 -4.29 23.16 -34.99
N ASN A 225 -3.58 22.03 -34.81
CA ASN A 225 -3.90 20.70 -35.37
C ASN A 225 -3.87 20.57 -36.91
N LEU A 226 -3.47 21.63 -37.60
CA LEU A 226 -3.33 21.67 -39.06
C LEU A 226 -1.86 21.51 -39.46
N ILE A 227 -1.63 20.81 -40.58
CA ILE A 227 -0.32 20.67 -41.21
C ILE A 227 -0.18 21.67 -42.35
N PHE A 228 -1.19 21.75 -43.22
CA PHE A 228 -1.21 22.70 -44.31
C PHE A 228 -1.49 24.10 -43.79
N ILE A 229 -0.65 25.07 -44.15
CA ILE A 229 -0.79 26.46 -43.70
C ILE A 229 -1.50 27.27 -44.76
N LYS A 230 -0.85 27.47 -45.91
CA LYS A 230 -1.37 28.22 -47.04
C LYS A 230 -0.48 28.01 -48.26
N LYS A 231 -0.87 28.60 -49.39
CA LYS A 231 0.02 28.79 -50.52
C LYS A 231 0.78 30.10 -50.43
N ILE A 232 2.07 30.07 -50.76
CA ILE A 232 2.93 31.24 -50.93
C ILE A 232 3.47 31.19 -52.37
N GLU A 233 2.89 32.02 -53.24
CA GLU A 233 3.19 32.07 -54.67
C GLU A 233 4.37 33.04 -54.91
N ILE A 234 5.38 32.53 -55.62
CA ILE A 234 6.59 33.27 -56.00
C ILE A 234 6.69 33.18 -57.53
N ILE A 235 6.58 34.33 -58.19
CA ILE A 235 6.51 34.43 -59.65
C ILE A 235 7.88 34.84 -60.17
N ASP A 236 8.33 34.11 -61.19
CA ASP A 236 9.56 34.34 -61.92
C ASP A 236 9.41 33.73 -63.32
N ASP A 237 10.15 34.25 -64.31
CA ASP A 237 10.12 33.68 -65.68
C ASP A 237 11.17 32.56 -65.88
N SER A 238 12.00 32.34 -64.86
CA SER A 238 13.01 31.30 -64.72
C SER A 238 12.68 30.29 -63.61
N ALA A 239 13.44 29.19 -63.58
CA ALA A 239 13.34 28.21 -62.50
C ALA A 239 13.89 28.78 -61.17
N LEU A 240 13.16 28.54 -60.07
CA LEU A 240 13.48 29.02 -58.74
C LEU A 240 14.14 27.95 -57.85
N THR A 241 15.14 28.37 -57.10
CA THR A 241 15.63 27.68 -55.91
C THR A 241 15.07 28.39 -54.68
N ILE A 242 14.32 27.66 -53.84
CA ILE A 242 13.73 28.20 -52.62
C ILE A 242 14.50 27.68 -51.40
N LEU A 243 14.92 28.60 -50.55
CA LEU A 243 15.56 28.32 -49.28
C LEU A 243 14.69 28.85 -48.14
N LEU A 244 14.48 28.00 -47.14
CA LEU A 244 13.80 28.37 -45.90
C LEU A 244 14.85 28.54 -44.79
N THR A 245 14.91 29.73 -44.22
CA THR A 245 15.84 30.10 -43.13
C THR A 245 15.09 30.84 -42.01
N GLY A 246 15.76 31.20 -40.93
CA GLY A 246 15.13 31.80 -39.74
C GLY A 246 15.10 30.86 -38.54
N ILE A 247 14.57 31.35 -37.43
CA ILE A 247 14.64 30.69 -36.12
C ILE A 247 13.81 29.41 -36.12
N ASP A 248 12.59 29.46 -36.64
CA ASP A 248 11.67 28.30 -36.66
C ASP A 248 11.59 27.61 -38.03
N ALA A 249 12.52 27.91 -38.93
CA ALA A 249 12.53 27.39 -40.29
C ALA A 249 12.49 25.85 -40.34
N ASN A 250 13.16 25.19 -39.40
CA ASN A 250 13.22 23.73 -39.31
C ASN A 250 11.86 23.09 -38.95
N LYS A 251 10.80 23.88 -38.70
CA LYS A 251 9.44 23.40 -38.43
C LYS A 251 8.56 23.35 -39.67
N PHE A 252 9.02 23.89 -40.79
CA PHE A 252 8.23 24.01 -42.01
C PHE A 252 8.84 23.27 -43.20
N ALA A 253 7.98 22.98 -44.17
CA ALA A 253 8.34 22.60 -45.53
C ALA A 253 7.61 23.50 -46.53
N TYR A 254 8.32 23.88 -47.58
CA TYR A 254 7.76 24.54 -48.75
C TYR A 254 7.90 23.65 -49.98
N ASN A 255 6.77 23.39 -50.65
CA ASN A 255 6.76 22.63 -51.90
C ASN A 255 6.73 23.60 -53.09
N HIS A 256 7.85 23.72 -53.81
CA HIS A 256 7.98 24.62 -54.96
C HIS A 256 7.10 24.24 -56.17
N LEU A 257 6.60 23.00 -56.27
CA LEU A 257 5.71 22.58 -57.36
C LEU A 257 4.24 22.92 -57.09
N THR A 258 3.81 22.85 -55.82
CA THR A 258 2.42 23.13 -55.43
C THR A 258 2.23 24.50 -54.79
N GLU A 259 3.34 25.17 -54.47
CA GLU A 259 3.47 26.44 -53.74
C GLU A 259 2.98 26.39 -52.29
N GLU A 260 2.89 25.19 -51.73
CA GLU A 260 2.28 24.96 -50.42
C GLU A 260 3.32 25.06 -49.30
N LEU A 261 3.04 25.93 -48.33
CA LEU A 261 3.73 25.97 -47.04
C LEU A 261 2.98 25.08 -46.05
N SER A 262 3.72 24.25 -45.33
CA SER A 262 3.20 23.33 -44.33
C SER A 262 4.12 23.20 -43.14
N PHE A 263 3.58 22.83 -41.98
CA PHE A 263 4.37 22.34 -40.87
C PHE A 263 4.88 20.92 -41.16
N LEU A 264 6.03 20.56 -40.60
CA LEU A 264 6.52 19.17 -40.63
C LEU A 264 5.76 18.25 -39.68
N THR A 265 5.26 18.81 -38.58
CA THR A 265 4.45 18.12 -37.56
C THR A 265 3.24 18.97 -37.22
N LYS A 266 2.11 18.35 -36.85
CA LYS A 266 0.97 19.11 -36.32
C LYS A 266 1.42 19.94 -35.12
N VAL A 267 1.01 21.20 -35.11
CA VAL A 267 1.19 22.11 -33.98
C VAL A 267 0.02 21.97 -33.02
N ASP A 268 0.30 22.17 -31.74
CA ASP A 268 -0.58 22.08 -30.58
C ASP A 268 -0.31 23.36 -29.76
N PHE A 269 -1.36 24.15 -29.50
CA PHE A 269 -1.23 25.47 -28.88
C PHE A 269 -0.78 25.36 -27.42
N GLU A 270 -1.18 24.31 -26.72
CA GLU A 270 -0.88 23.99 -25.33
C GLU A 270 0.54 23.44 -25.16
N ASN A 271 1.12 22.93 -26.24
CA ASN A 271 2.50 22.48 -26.31
C ASN A 271 3.27 23.10 -27.50
N PRO A 272 3.63 24.41 -27.40
CA PRO A 272 4.26 25.15 -28.49
C PRO A 272 5.59 24.54 -28.93
N LEU A 273 5.81 24.49 -30.25
CA LEU A 273 7.01 23.89 -30.88
C LEU A 273 8.00 24.91 -31.43
N ASP A 274 7.64 26.20 -31.42
CA ASP A 274 8.53 27.30 -31.75
C ASP A 274 9.64 27.43 -30.69
N GLU A 275 10.74 28.09 -31.05
CA GLU A 275 11.95 28.14 -30.23
C GLU A 275 11.72 28.83 -28.88
N ASN A 276 10.88 29.87 -28.84
CA ASN A 276 10.65 30.69 -27.65
C ASN A 276 9.39 30.27 -26.85
N LYS A 277 8.54 29.43 -27.44
CA LYS A 277 7.27 28.87 -26.95
C LYS A 277 6.15 29.88 -26.75
N ASP A 278 6.05 30.89 -27.61
CA ASP A 278 5.01 31.93 -27.56
C ASP A 278 3.86 31.74 -28.56
N ASN A 279 3.86 30.61 -29.30
CA ASN A 279 2.92 30.30 -30.37
C ASN A 279 3.01 31.22 -31.60
N ILE A 280 4.13 31.92 -31.76
CA ILE A 280 4.47 32.73 -32.94
C ILE A 280 5.75 32.15 -33.57
N PHE A 281 5.63 31.66 -34.79
CA PHE A 281 6.75 31.10 -35.53
C PHE A 281 7.32 32.15 -36.50
N GLU A 282 8.64 32.27 -36.54
CA GLU A 282 9.35 33.18 -37.44
C GLU A 282 10.26 32.43 -38.43
N PHE A 283 10.02 32.68 -39.72
CA PHE A 283 10.80 32.09 -40.81
C PHE A 283 10.98 33.09 -41.96
N ILE A 284 11.94 32.80 -42.81
CA ILE A 284 12.34 33.60 -43.96
C ILE A 284 12.32 32.69 -45.18
N LEU A 285 11.65 33.12 -46.24
CA LEU A 285 11.74 32.51 -47.56
C LEU A 285 12.66 33.36 -48.44
N GLU A 286 13.66 32.69 -49.01
CA GLU A 286 14.56 33.25 -50.01
C GLU A 286 14.31 32.52 -51.33
N ALA A 287 13.99 33.28 -52.37
CA ALA A 287 13.87 32.78 -53.73
C ALA A 287 15.05 33.29 -54.55
N THR A 288 15.76 32.36 -55.17
CA THR A 288 16.86 32.66 -56.09
C THR A 288 16.52 32.07 -57.45
N ASP A 289 16.50 32.89 -58.49
CA ASP A 289 16.31 32.41 -59.85
C ASP A 289 17.57 31.70 -60.38
N SER A 290 17.48 31.23 -61.62
CA SER A 290 18.59 30.56 -62.26
C SER A 290 19.76 31.49 -62.64
N TYR A 291 19.55 32.80 -62.65
CA TYR A 291 20.54 33.85 -62.92
C TYR A 291 21.05 34.54 -61.65
N PHE A 292 20.83 33.93 -60.48
CA PHE A 292 21.25 34.42 -59.17
C PHE A 292 20.62 35.78 -58.79
N ASN A 293 19.47 36.13 -59.34
CA ASN A 293 18.63 37.22 -58.86
C ASN A 293 17.86 36.71 -57.63
N GLN A 294 17.86 37.50 -56.55
CA GLN A 294 17.34 37.07 -55.26
C GLN A 294 16.25 37.99 -54.73
N THR A 295 15.28 37.38 -54.06
CA THR A 295 14.24 38.08 -53.30
C THR A 295 14.08 37.36 -51.95
N ILE A 296 14.00 38.14 -50.86
CA ILE A 296 13.95 37.63 -49.49
C ILE A 296 12.72 38.21 -48.79
N LYS A 297 11.96 37.36 -48.09
CA LYS A 297 10.81 37.80 -47.29
C LYS A 297 10.71 37.05 -45.96
N ALA A 298 10.63 37.82 -44.87
CA ALA A 298 10.35 37.30 -43.53
C ALA A 298 8.84 37.17 -43.30
N PHE A 299 8.43 36.12 -42.60
CA PHE A 299 7.06 35.80 -42.23
C PHE A 299 6.95 35.56 -40.72
N THR A 300 5.79 35.92 -40.17
CA THR A 300 5.38 35.60 -38.80
C THR A 300 4.07 34.82 -38.82
N LEU A 301 4.01 33.70 -38.14
CA LEU A 301 2.83 32.83 -38.11
C LEU A 301 2.36 32.64 -36.67
N GLN A 302 1.16 33.13 -36.36
CA GLN A 302 0.51 32.94 -35.07
C GLN A 302 -0.41 31.70 -35.09
N VAL A 303 -0.18 30.77 -34.17
CA VAL A 303 -1.09 29.65 -33.90
C VAL A 303 -2.23 30.14 -32.99
N LEU A 304 -3.46 29.81 -33.36
CA LEU A 304 -4.67 30.13 -32.61
C LEU A 304 -5.18 28.88 -31.89
N ASP A 305 -5.45 29.06 -30.61
CA ASP A 305 -6.11 28.09 -29.72
C ASP A 305 -7.52 27.75 -30.22
N ILE A 306 -7.79 26.46 -30.40
CA ILE A 306 -9.14 25.92 -30.47
C ILE A 306 -9.37 25.10 -29.21
N ASN A 307 -10.34 25.51 -28.39
CA ASN A 307 -10.82 24.70 -27.27
C ASN A 307 -11.04 23.21 -27.63
N GLU A 308 -10.14 22.37 -27.16
CA GLU A 308 -10.20 20.93 -27.32
C GLU A 308 -10.95 20.28 -26.14
N ILE A 309 -11.76 19.25 -26.43
CA ILE A 309 -12.28 18.37 -25.38
C ILE A 309 -11.25 17.25 -25.20
N ILE A 310 -10.34 17.41 -24.24
CA ILE A 310 -9.39 16.36 -23.87
C ILE A 310 -10.17 15.15 -23.35
N PRO A 311 -10.07 13.95 -23.98
CA PRO A 311 -10.74 12.76 -23.50
C PRO A 311 -10.30 12.41 -22.08
N GLN A 312 -11.24 12.41 -21.14
CA GLN A 312 -11.01 12.07 -19.75
C GLN A 312 -11.49 10.64 -19.47
N VAL A 313 -10.63 9.88 -18.79
CA VAL A 313 -11.00 8.59 -18.19
C VAL A 313 -11.90 8.83 -16.95
N PRO A 314 -12.70 7.82 -16.54
CA PRO A 314 -13.46 7.91 -15.30
C PRO A 314 -12.52 8.04 -14.09
N THR A 315 -13.03 8.58 -12.99
CA THR A 315 -12.32 8.59 -11.71
C THR A 315 -13.20 7.99 -10.63
N LEU A 316 -12.62 7.19 -9.74
CA LEU A 316 -13.29 6.54 -8.62
C LEU A 316 -12.75 7.06 -7.29
N LYS A 317 -13.56 6.99 -6.25
CA LYS A 317 -13.17 7.28 -4.86
C LYS A 317 -13.33 6.05 -3.99
N ASP A 318 -12.48 5.95 -2.97
CA ASP A 318 -12.60 4.91 -1.95
C ASP A 318 -14.02 4.93 -1.36
N THR A 319 -14.61 3.75 -1.25
CA THR A 319 -16.01 3.59 -0.89
C THR A 319 -16.13 2.64 0.29
N ASN A 320 -16.85 3.08 1.33
CA ASN A 320 -17.22 2.23 2.46
C ASN A 320 -18.71 1.89 2.34
N LEU A 321 -19.02 0.60 2.27
CA LEU A 321 -20.38 0.07 2.24
C LEU A 321 -20.58 -0.86 3.43
N SER A 322 -21.84 -1.19 3.69
CA SER A 322 -22.19 -2.17 4.70
C SER A 322 -23.39 -2.99 4.26
N ILE A 323 -23.38 -4.28 4.57
CA ILE A 323 -24.53 -5.16 4.43
C ILE A 323 -24.69 -5.94 5.74
N ALA A 324 -25.92 -6.23 6.13
CA ALA A 324 -26.14 -7.14 7.26
C ALA A 324 -25.84 -8.57 6.83
N GLU A 325 -25.37 -9.39 7.76
CA GLU A 325 -25.20 -10.82 7.50
C GLU A 325 -26.53 -11.53 7.21
N ASN A 326 -26.47 -12.83 6.90
CA ASN A 326 -27.66 -13.60 6.49
C ASN A 326 -28.37 -13.00 5.26
N ASN A 327 -27.62 -12.26 4.44
CA ASN A 327 -28.14 -11.66 3.21
C ASN A 327 -28.38 -12.72 2.13
N GLU A 328 -29.26 -12.38 1.18
CA GLU A 328 -29.42 -13.17 -0.04
C GLU A 328 -28.17 -13.08 -0.95
N SER A 329 -27.88 -14.15 -1.68
CA SER A 329 -26.69 -14.30 -2.57
C SER A 329 -26.67 -13.41 -3.82
N THR A 330 -27.52 -12.39 -3.87
CA THR A 330 -27.59 -11.34 -4.92
C THR A 330 -27.97 -9.98 -4.33
N ALA A 331 -27.90 -9.83 -3.01
CA ALA A 331 -28.33 -8.63 -2.31
C ALA A 331 -27.53 -7.42 -2.78
N PHE A 332 -28.23 -6.32 -3.06
CA PHE A 332 -27.62 -5.03 -3.36
C PHE A 332 -27.01 -4.44 -2.08
N ILE A 333 -25.71 -4.14 -2.13
CA ILE A 333 -24.93 -3.64 -0.99
C ILE A 333 -24.88 -2.11 -1.00
N GLY A 334 -24.68 -1.52 -2.18
CA GLY A 334 -24.50 -0.08 -2.35
C GLY A 334 -23.79 0.26 -3.64
N ASN A 335 -23.42 1.53 -3.81
CA ASN A 335 -22.78 2.02 -5.04
C ASN A 335 -21.33 2.43 -4.79
N ILE A 336 -20.44 2.11 -5.73
CA ILE A 336 -19.11 2.69 -5.80
C ILE A 336 -19.25 4.20 -6.04
N ILE A 337 -18.45 5.01 -5.34
CA ILE A 337 -18.43 6.46 -5.52
C ILE A 337 -17.64 6.79 -6.79
N ILE A 338 -18.37 7.13 -7.85
CA ILE A 338 -17.81 7.66 -9.09
C ILE A 338 -17.54 9.16 -8.89
N GLY A 339 -16.28 9.57 -9.05
CA GLY A 339 -15.88 10.98 -8.99
C GLY A 339 -16.26 11.76 -10.26
N ASN A 340 -15.99 11.15 -11.42
CA ASN A 340 -16.33 11.62 -12.76
C ASN A 340 -16.49 10.39 -13.67
N GLU A 341 -17.49 10.35 -14.54
CA GLU A 341 -17.66 9.27 -15.54
C GLU A 341 -16.65 9.37 -16.70
N GLY A 342 -15.97 10.50 -16.85
CA GLY A 342 -15.10 10.79 -17.98
C GLY A 342 -15.89 11.31 -19.18
N THR A 343 -15.26 11.31 -20.36
CA THR A 343 -15.88 11.81 -21.61
C THR A 343 -16.87 10.81 -22.22
N SER A 344 -16.82 9.54 -21.84
CA SER A 344 -17.77 8.51 -22.25
C SER A 344 -18.26 7.69 -21.06
N SER A 345 -19.47 7.14 -21.15
CA SER A 345 -20.07 6.33 -20.08
C SER A 345 -19.25 5.10 -19.75
N ILE A 346 -19.27 4.68 -18.48
CA ILE A 346 -18.59 3.48 -18.01
C ILE A 346 -19.25 2.22 -18.61
N ASP A 347 -18.42 1.35 -19.19
CA ASP A 347 -18.86 0.09 -19.79
C ASP A 347 -18.82 -1.06 -18.79
N THR A 348 -17.77 -1.12 -17.96
CA THR A 348 -17.52 -2.23 -17.02
C THR A 348 -16.70 -1.80 -15.80
N PHE A 349 -16.76 -2.60 -14.73
CA PHE A 349 -15.84 -2.53 -13.60
C PHE A 349 -14.99 -3.80 -13.53
N SER A 350 -13.67 -3.62 -13.40
CA SER A 350 -12.72 -4.70 -13.11
C SER A 350 -12.43 -4.72 -11.62
N LEU A 351 -12.57 -5.89 -10.99
CA LEU A 351 -12.34 -6.08 -9.55
C LEU A 351 -11.04 -6.85 -9.32
N SER A 352 -10.31 -6.50 -8.26
CA SER A 352 -9.07 -7.17 -7.87
C SER A 352 -8.92 -7.25 -6.35
N GLY A 353 -8.10 -8.20 -5.88
CA GLY A 353 -7.97 -8.54 -4.46
C GLY A 353 -8.66 -9.88 -4.14
N SER A 354 -8.22 -10.54 -3.07
CA SER A 354 -8.72 -11.87 -2.68
C SER A 354 -10.23 -11.89 -2.46
N ASP A 355 -10.78 -10.81 -1.89
CA ASP A 355 -12.19 -10.74 -1.52
C ASP A 355 -13.09 -10.36 -2.70
N SER A 356 -12.52 -9.96 -3.84
CA SER A 356 -13.31 -9.57 -5.02
C SER A 356 -14.20 -10.70 -5.55
N VAL A 357 -13.86 -11.97 -5.26
CA VAL A 357 -14.62 -13.13 -5.70
C VAL A 357 -16.04 -13.16 -5.13
N TYR A 358 -16.26 -12.54 -3.96
CA TYR A 358 -17.54 -12.52 -3.23
C TYR A 358 -18.51 -11.43 -3.71
N PHE A 359 -18.06 -10.57 -4.64
CA PHE A 359 -18.84 -9.43 -5.10
C PHE A 359 -18.95 -9.39 -6.63
N SER A 360 -20.01 -8.78 -7.13
CA SER A 360 -20.13 -8.31 -8.52
C SER A 360 -20.46 -6.83 -8.53
N VAL A 361 -20.07 -6.16 -9.61
CA VAL A 361 -20.37 -4.74 -9.83
C VAL A 361 -20.93 -4.57 -11.24
N ASP A 362 -22.09 -3.92 -11.36
CA ASP A 362 -22.68 -3.58 -12.67
C ASP A 362 -22.03 -2.32 -13.27
N LYS A 363 -22.42 -1.96 -14.49
CA LYS A 363 -21.83 -0.80 -15.19
C LYS A 363 -22.19 0.55 -14.55
N GLU A 364 -23.28 0.60 -13.77
CA GLU A 364 -23.68 1.76 -12.98
C GLU A 364 -22.93 1.85 -11.64
N GLY A 365 -22.04 0.91 -11.35
CA GLY A 365 -21.24 0.88 -10.12
C GLY A 365 -21.99 0.30 -8.92
N LYS A 366 -23.12 -0.40 -9.12
CA LYS A 366 -23.85 -1.08 -8.05
C LYS A 366 -23.14 -2.36 -7.67
N VAL A 367 -22.84 -2.49 -6.38
CA VAL A 367 -22.19 -3.66 -5.80
C VAL A 367 -23.24 -4.64 -5.28
N PHE A 368 -23.11 -5.91 -5.66
CA PHE A 368 -23.97 -7.00 -5.22
C PHE A 368 -23.15 -8.10 -4.54
N ALA A 369 -23.73 -8.72 -3.51
CA ALA A 369 -23.19 -9.93 -2.90
C ALA A 369 -23.36 -11.12 -3.86
N LYS A 370 -22.43 -12.07 -3.84
CA LYS A 370 -22.54 -13.36 -4.56
C LYS A 370 -22.90 -14.53 -3.66
N GLU A 371 -22.86 -14.33 -2.35
CA GLU A 371 -23.19 -15.32 -1.33
C GLU A 371 -23.79 -14.63 -0.10
N SER A 372 -24.25 -15.45 0.84
CA SER A 372 -24.63 -14.97 2.18
C SER A 372 -23.37 -14.79 3.02
N PHE A 373 -23.28 -13.69 3.74
CA PHE A 373 -22.19 -13.45 4.69
C PHE A 373 -22.60 -13.87 6.10
N ASP A 374 -21.58 -14.21 6.88
CA ASP A 374 -21.62 -14.61 8.29
C ASP A 374 -20.59 -13.72 9.01
N TYR A 375 -21.06 -12.94 9.98
CA TYR A 375 -20.27 -11.93 10.67
C TYR A 375 -19.18 -12.57 11.55
N GLU A 376 -19.51 -13.64 12.26
CA GLU A 376 -18.61 -14.41 13.13
C GLU A 376 -17.46 -15.04 12.36
N LEU A 377 -17.67 -15.38 11.08
CA LEU A 377 -16.62 -15.84 10.19
C LEU A 377 -15.73 -14.70 9.69
N LYS A 378 -16.31 -13.57 9.24
CA LYS A 378 -15.54 -12.43 8.73
C LYS A 378 -16.34 -11.11 8.67
N MET A 379 -15.95 -10.16 9.53
CA MET A 379 -16.59 -8.83 9.64
C MET A 379 -16.25 -7.80 8.55
N LEU A 380 -15.16 -7.97 7.79
CA LEU A 380 -14.68 -6.96 6.83
C LEU A 380 -14.11 -7.60 5.57
N TYR A 381 -14.64 -7.19 4.43
CA TYR A 381 -14.14 -7.55 3.10
C TYR A 381 -13.56 -6.33 2.40
N THR A 382 -12.41 -6.52 1.74
CA THR A 382 -11.72 -5.42 1.03
C THR A 382 -11.26 -5.83 -0.36
N PHE A 383 -11.60 -5.02 -1.36
CA PHE A 383 -11.15 -5.24 -2.75
C PHE A 383 -10.95 -3.89 -3.46
N ARG A 384 -10.32 -3.92 -4.62
CA ARG A 384 -10.14 -2.74 -5.47
C ARG A 384 -11.00 -2.83 -6.72
N ALA A 385 -11.58 -1.70 -7.10
CA ALA A 385 -12.37 -1.55 -8.32
C ALA A 385 -11.70 -0.54 -9.28
N GLU A 386 -11.78 -0.84 -10.58
CA GLU A 386 -11.32 0.02 -11.68
C GLU A 386 -12.45 0.10 -12.72
N ALA A 387 -12.95 1.31 -12.99
CA ALA A 387 -13.93 1.53 -14.04
C ALA A 387 -13.25 1.61 -15.40
N ASN A 388 -13.89 1.08 -16.43
CA ASN A 388 -13.38 1.12 -17.79
C ASN A 388 -14.46 1.64 -18.75
N ASN A 389 -14.09 2.62 -19.57
CA ASN A 389 -14.90 3.13 -20.67
C ASN A 389 -14.12 3.06 -22.00
N SER A 390 -14.67 3.66 -23.06
CA SER A 390 -14.02 3.70 -24.38
C SER A 390 -12.74 4.55 -24.45
N VAL A 391 -12.52 5.46 -23.49
CA VAL A 391 -11.29 6.29 -23.41
C VAL A 391 -10.18 5.54 -22.68
N GLY A 392 -10.53 4.81 -21.61
CA GLY A 392 -9.59 4.00 -20.86
C GLY A 392 -10.05 3.66 -19.44
N LYS A 393 -9.08 3.31 -18.60
CA LYS A 393 -9.26 2.84 -17.23
C LYS A 393 -9.15 3.98 -16.23
N SER A 394 -9.96 3.94 -15.17
CA SER A 394 -9.86 4.85 -14.04
C SER A 394 -8.64 4.55 -13.16
N ASN A 395 -8.43 5.38 -12.14
CA ASN A 395 -7.68 4.97 -10.96
C ASN A 395 -8.36 3.78 -10.25
N GLN A 396 -7.59 3.01 -9.48
CA GLN A 396 -8.13 1.98 -8.60
C GLN A 396 -8.64 2.61 -7.30
N ALA A 397 -9.88 2.33 -6.92
CA ALA A 397 -10.46 2.71 -5.62
C ALA A 397 -10.57 1.49 -4.70
N LEU A 398 -10.30 1.69 -3.41
CA LEU A 398 -10.51 0.69 -2.36
C LEU A 398 -11.99 0.65 -1.98
N ILE A 399 -12.57 -0.54 -1.98
CA ILE A 399 -13.94 -0.80 -1.56
C ILE A 399 -13.87 -1.64 -0.29
N ASN A 400 -14.41 -1.07 0.80
CA ASN A 400 -14.54 -1.75 2.08
C ASN A 400 -16.01 -2.09 2.31
N ILE A 401 -16.29 -3.36 2.60
CA ILE A 401 -17.63 -3.84 2.93
C ILE A 401 -17.61 -4.37 4.35
N GLN A 402 -18.28 -3.63 5.24
CA GLN A 402 -18.49 -4.05 6.62
C GLN A 402 -19.72 -4.96 6.68
N ILE A 403 -19.56 -6.14 7.25
CA ILE A 403 -20.68 -7.00 7.60
C ILE A 403 -21.24 -6.49 8.93
N LYS A 404 -22.55 -6.26 8.97
CA LYS A 404 -23.25 -5.90 10.21
C LYS A 404 -23.81 -7.16 10.84
N ASP A 405 -23.38 -7.38 12.07
CA ASP A 405 -23.88 -8.40 12.98
C ASP A 405 -25.41 -8.32 13.13
N ILE A 406 -26.07 -9.47 12.94
CA ILE A 406 -27.44 -9.73 13.33
C ILE A 406 -27.39 -10.89 14.33
N PRO A 407 -27.83 -10.70 15.59
CA PRO A 407 -27.84 -11.78 16.57
C PRO A 407 -28.62 -13.01 16.06
N ASP A 408 -27.91 -14.11 15.82
CA ASP A 408 -28.44 -15.37 15.30
C ASP A 408 -27.87 -16.63 15.97
N ILE A 409 -26.87 -16.49 16.84
CA ILE A 409 -26.31 -17.55 17.67
C ILE A 409 -27.01 -17.57 19.02
N LYS A 410 -27.79 -18.63 19.24
CA LYS A 410 -28.50 -18.87 20.51
C LYS A 410 -27.57 -19.35 21.61
N PRO A 411 -27.95 -19.20 22.91
CA PRO A 411 -27.15 -19.71 24.01
C PRO A 411 -27.12 -21.24 24.02
N ILE A 412 -26.12 -21.79 24.70
CA ILE A 412 -25.98 -23.22 24.98
C ILE A 412 -25.88 -23.40 26.49
N VAL A 413 -26.76 -24.26 27.02
CA VAL A 413 -26.83 -24.61 28.43
C VAL A 413 -26.56 -26.11 28.63
N GLU A 414 -26.23 -26.52 29.85
CA GLU A 414 -25.95 -27.93 30.21
C GLU A 414 -26.67 -28.35 31.48
N THR A 415 -26.96 -29.63 31.65
CA THR A 415 -27.58 -30.15 32.87
C THR A 415 -26.84 -29.70 34.14
N THR A 416 -27.59 -29.23 35.13
CA THR A 416 -27.06 -28.69 36.40
C THR A 416 -27.60 -29.48 37.59
N SER A 417 -26.75 -29.76 38.59
CA SER A 417 -27.16 -30.36 39.87
C SER A 417 -26.71 -29.51 41.04
N LEU A 418 -27.63 -29.14 41.93
CA LEU A 418 -27.39 -28.33 43.13
C LEU A 418 -27.88 -29.05 44.38
N GLU A 419 -27.42 -28.59 45.54
CA GLU A 419 -27.85 -29.09 46.85
C GLU A 419 -28.15 -27.91 47.78
N VAL A 420 -29.17 -28.06 48.63
CA VAL A 420 -29.58 -27.04 49.60
C VAL A 420 -30.16 -27.72 50.85
N PHE A 421 -29.89 -27.18 52.03
CA PHE A 421 -30.52 -27.66 53.27
C PHE A 421 -31.97 -27.16 53.38
N GLU A 422 -32.84 -27.94 54.00
CA GLU A 422 -34.27 -27.61 54.09
C GLU A 422 -34.59 -26.33 54.89
N ASN A 423 -33.77 -26.00 55.89
CA ASN A 423 -34.00 -24.83 56.76
C ASN A 423 -33.42 -23.51 56.20
N GLU A 424 -32.94 -23.52 54.95
CA GLU A 424 -32.37 -22.32 54.34
C GLU A 424 -33.41 -21.20 54.19
N SER A 425 -32.96 -19.98 54.47
CA SER A 425 -33.86 -18.83 54.45
C SER A 425 -34.33 -18.49 53.03
N ILE A 426 -35.53 -17.93 52.89
CA ILE A 426 -36.00 -17.38 51.61
C ILE A 426 -35.01 -16.30 51.14
N GLY A 427 -34.59 -16.38 49.88
CA GLY A 427 -33.57 -15.53 49.26
C GLY A 427 -32.17 -16.12 49.27
N THR A 428 -31.94 -17.28 49.90
CA THR A 428 -30.64 -17.96 49.92
C THR A 428 -30.21 -18.34 48.50
N PHE A 429 -28.99 -17.99 48.13
CA PHE A 429 -28.34 -18.40 46.88
C PHE A 429 -27.81 -19.83 47.01
N ILE A 430 -28.19 -20.71 46.09
CA ILE A 430 -27.90 -22.15 46.16
C ILE A 430 -26.99 -22.65 45.03
N GLY A 431 -26.67 -21.78 44.07
CA GLY A 431 -25.79 -22.11 42.94
C GLY A 431 -26.21 -21.43 41.65
N LYS A 432 -25.51 -21.78 40.56
CA LYS A 432 -25.78 -21.26 39.22
C LYS A 432 -26.14 -22.38 38.26
N VAL A 433 -27.02 -22.10 37.31
CA VAL A 433 -27.13 -22.92 36.10
C VAL A 433 -25.88 -22.81 35.24
N ILE A 434 -25.57 -23.86 34.48
CA ILE A 434 -24.42 -23.89 33.58
C ILE A 434 -24.83 -23.32 32.22
N ILE A 435 -24.13 -22.27 31.79
CA ILE A 435 -24.23 -21.65 30.46
C ILE A 435 -22.84 -21.73 29.85
N THR A 436 -22.65 -22.58 28.84
CA THR A 436 -21.35 -22.83 28.22
C THR A 436 -21.05 -21.88 27.07
N ASN A 437 -22.08 -21.35 26.44
CA ASN A 437 -21.98 -20.30 25.44
C ASN A 437 -23.19 -19.36 25.56
N SER A 438 -22.97 -18.05 25.67
CA SER A 438 -24.05 -17.06 25.68
C SER A 438 -24.65 -16.79 24.30
N GLY A 439 -24.00 -17.26 23.24
CA GLY A 439 -24.23 -16.79 21.88
C GLY A 439 -23.53 -15.46 21.62
N ASP A 440 -23.96 -14.78 20.56
CA ASP A 440 -23.45 -13.49 20.09
C ASP A 440 -24.04 -12.27 20.83
N SER A 441 -25.07 -12.50 21.66
CA SER A 441 -25.75 -11.48 22.45
C SER A 441 -25.88 -11.89 23.92
N ASN A 442 -26.10 -10.91 24.79
CA ASN A 442 -26.24 -11.18 26.23
C ASN A 442 -27.52 -11.98 26.53
N ILE A 443 -27.45 -12.82 27.56
CA ILE A 443 -28.63 -13.51 28.09
C ILE A 443 -29.64 -12.49 28.62
N SER A 444 -30.83 -12.46 28.02
CA SER A 444 -31.93 -11.58 28.41
C SER A 444 -32.76 -12.17 29.54
N SER A 445 -32.95 -13.50 29.55
CA SER A 445 -33.67 -14.20 30.61
C SER A 445 -33.31 -15.68 30.69
N ILE A 446 -33.60 -16.30 31.83
CA ILE A 446 -33.56 -17.76 32.00
C ILE A 446 -34.91 -18.17 32.61
N SER A 447 -35.53 -19.18 32.03
CA SER A 447 -36.85 -19.66 32.46
C SER A 447 -36.74 -21.01 33.14
N LEU A 448 -37.38 -21.17 34.30
CA LEU A 448 -37.55 -22.46 34.97
C LEU A 448 -38.93 -23.04 34.66
N SER A 449 -38.98 -24.33 34.39
CA SER A 449 -40.20 -25.11 34.22
C SER A 449 -40.11 -26.43 34.99
N GLY A 450 -41.25 -27.10 35.17
CA GLY A 450 -41.35 -28.32 35.98
C GLY A 450 -42.32 -28.16 37.15
N TYR A 451 -42.48 -29.23 37.92
CA TYR A 451 -43.36 -29.25 39.10
C TYR A 451 -42.76 -28.39 40.23
N GLN A 452 -43.59 -27.53 40.84
CA GLN A 452 -43.16 -26.59 41.89
C GLN A 452 -41.95 -25.71 41.51
N ASN A 453 -41.81 -25.33 40.23
CA ASN A 453 -40.76 -24.42 39.77
C ASN A 453 -40.76 -23.06 40.49
N ASN A 454 -41.90 -22.64 41.06
CA ASN A 454 -42.06 -21.42 41.84
C ASN A 454 -41.41 -21.47 43.23
N THR A 455 -40.85 -22.61 43.64
CA THR A 455 -40.02 -22.75 44.84
C THR A 455 -38.65 -22.10 44.68
N PHE A 456 -38.18 -21.94 43.44
CA PHE A 456 -36.89 -21.32 43.10
C PHE A 456 -37.10 -20.19 42.09
N GLN A 457 -36.14 -19.27 42.04
CA GLN A 457 -36.04 -18.29 40.95
C GLN A 457 -34.63 -18.28 40.41
N VAL A 458 -34.49 -17.95 39.13
CA VAL A 458 -33.21 -17.80 38.44
C VAL A 458 -33.13 -16.41 37.82
N ASN A 459 -31.99 -15.73 37.97
CA ASN A 459 -31.74 -14.45 37.30
C ASN A 459 -31.01 -14.65 35.95
N SER A 460 -30.86 -13.59 35.15
CA SER A 460 -30.17 -13.66 33.85
C SER A 460 -28.68 -14.00 33.92
N SER A 461 -28.06 -13.91 35.12
CA SER A 461 -26.68 -14.37 35.38
C SER A 461 -26.61 -15.85 35.78
N GLY A 462 -27.73 -16.56 35.76
CA GLY A 462 -27.83 -17.97 36.10
C GLY A 462 -27.97 -18.27 37.59
N GLU A 463 -28.05 -17.27 38.46
CA GLU A 463 -28.10 -17.47 39.92
C GLU A 463 -29.46 -17.96 40.37
N ILE A 464 -29.46 -19.10 41.08
CA ILE A 464 -30.65 -19.71 41.65
C ILE A 464 -30.76 -19.33 43.12
N THR A 465 -31.94 -18.85 43.53
CA THR A 465 -32.26 -18.55 44.93
C THR A 465 -33.58 -19.20 45.36
N VAL A 466 -33.68 -19.52 46.65
CA VAL A 466 -34.89 -20.07 47.29
C VAL A 466 -35.99 -19.01 47.41
N VAL A 467 -37.23 -19.33 47.06
CA VAL A 467 -38.38 -18.40 47.11
C VAL A 467 -39.48 -18.87 48.07
N ASN A 468 -39.61 -20.19 48.27
CA ASN A 468 -40.52 -20.78 49.26
C ASN A 468 -39.72 -21.64 50.25
N TYR A 469 -40.28 -21.83 51.45
CA TYR A 469 -39.71 -22.75 52.44
C TYR A 469 -39.54 -24.15 51.85
N LEU A 470 -38.40 -24.76 52.16
CA LEU A 470 -38.07 -26.12 51.80
C LEU A 470 -38.39 -27.02 53.00
N ASP A 471 -38.73 -28.27 52.73
CA ASP A 471 -39.10 -29.26 53.73
C ASP A 471 -38.75 -30.63 53.14
N TYR A 472 -37.75 -31.29 53.71
CA TYR A 472 -37.22 -32.55 53.20
C TYR A 472 -38.29 -33.65 53.29
N GLU A 473 -39.07 -33.69 54.37
CA GLU A 473 -40.16 -34.64 54.57
C GLU A 473 -41.25 -34.48 53.51
N SER A 474 -41.42 -33.27 52.95
CA SER A 474 -42.33 -33.01 51.83
C SER A 474 -41.74 -33.36 50.47
N SER A 475 -40.50 -32.98 50.20
CA SER A 475 -39.85 -33.20 48.90
C SER A 475 -38.33 -33.25 49.02
N THR A 476 -37.76 -34.42 48.74
CA THR A 476 -36.30 -34.64 48.84
C THR A 476 -35.53 -34.17 47.61
N VAL A 477 -36.20 -33.96 46.48
CA VAL A 477 -35.59 -33.54 45.22
C VAL A 477 -36.58 -32.78 44.36
N TYR A 478 -36.09 -31.75 43.68
CA TYR A 478 -36.81 -31.02 42.63
C TYR A 478 -36.19 -31.31 41.27
N TYR A 479 -37.00 -31.89 40.37
CA TYR A 479 -36.67 -32.09 38.96
C TYR A 479 -37.28 -30.95 38.15
N LEU A 480 -36.43 -29.99 37.77
CA LEU A 480 -36.79 -28.83 36.97
C LEU A 480 -36.12 -28.90 35.60
N GLN A 481 -36.57 -28.05 34.70
CA GLN A 481 -35.91 -27.82 33.41
C GLN A 481 -35.72 -26.33 33.21
N TYR A 482 -34.67 -25.97 32.48
CA TYR A 482 -34.38 -24.58 32.18
C TYR A 482 -33.86 -24.39 30.76
N PHE A 483 -34.08 -23.19 30.24
CA PHE A 483 -33.45 -22.69 29.03
C PHE A 483 -33.10 -21.21 29.22
N ALA A 484 -32.06 -20.75 28.54
CA ALA A 484 -31.64 -19.36 28.49
C ALA A 484 -32.04 -18.72 27.16
N THR A 485 -32.39 -17.44 27.18
CA THR A 485 -32.81 -16.67 26.00
C THR A 485 -31.85 -15.50 25.79
N ASN A 486 -31.39 -15.28 24.57
CA ASN A 486 -30.70 -14.06 24.14
C ASN A 486 -31.47 -13.38 22.99
N GLU A 487 -30.85 -12.48 22.22
CA GLU A 487 -31.53 -11.81 21.10
C GLU A 487 -31.80 -12.74 19.91
N ALA A 488 -30.96 -13.78 19.72
CA ALA A 488 -31.15 -14.82 18.70
C ALA A 488 -32.26 -15.84 19.06
N GLY A 489 -32.59 -15.96 20.35
CA GLY A 489 -33.70 -16.75 20.86
C GLY A 489 -33.32 -17.74 21.96
N ASP A 490 -34.13 -18.78 22.12
CA ASP A 490 -34.01 -19.77 23.20
C ASP A 490 -32.95 -20.83 22.93
N SER A 491 -32.15 -21.15 23.94
CA SER A 491 -31.21 -22.26 23.97
C SER A 491 -31.90 -23.63 23.84
N ASN A 492 -31.09 -24.69 23.85
CA ASN A 492 -31.58 -26.01 24.27
C ASN A 492 -32.20 -25.95 25.68
N THR A 493 -33.13 -26.86 25.96
CA THR A 493 -33.68 -27.08 27.30
C THR A 493 -32.89 -28.18 28.00
N GLU A 494 -32.44 -27.93 29.22
CA GLU A 494 -31.64 -28.87 30.02
C GLU A 494 -32.23 -29.06 31.42
N ASP A 495 -31.87 -30.19 32.04
CA ASP A 495 -32.37 -30.56 33.36
C ASP A 495 -31.65 -29.80 34.48
N LEU A 496 -32.40 -29.43 35.51
CA LEU A 496 -31.91 -28.86 36.76
C LEU A 496 -32.41 -29.74 37.91
N THR A 497 -31.49 -30.42 38.57
CA THR A 497 -31.78 -31.24 39.76
C THR A 497 -31.36 -30.49 41.01
N ILE A 498 -32.28 -30.27 41.96
CA ILE A 498 -31.96 -29.67 43.25
C ILE A 498 -32.27 -30.70 44.34
N ASN A 499 -31.23 -31.20 44.99
CA ASN A 499 -31.36 -32.16 46.09
C ASN A 499 -31.52 -31.41 47.42
N ILE A 500 -32.57 -31.75 48.17
CA ILE A 500 -32.79 -31.19 49.50
C ILE A 500 -32.02 -32.06 50.49
N LYS A 501 -31.19 -31.45 51.34
CA LYS A 501 -30.52 -32.12 52.44
C LYS A 501 -31.35 -31.99 53.71
N ASN A 502 -31.66 -33.15 54.30
CA ASN A 502 -32.36 -33.23 55.57
C ASN A 502 -31.48 -32.64 56.69
N ILE A 503 -32.06 -31.78 57.50
CA ILE A 503 -31.60 -31.44 58.82
C ILE A 503 -32.61 -32.05 59.78
N PHE A 504 -32.14 -32.93 60.65
CA PHE A 504 -33.01 -33.63 61.59
C PHE A 504 -33.75 -32.64 62.51
N GLU A 505 -35.02 -32.42 62.21
CA GLU A 505 -35.92 -31.58 62.99
C GLU A 505 -36.80 -32.48 63.86
N ASN A 506 -36.38 -32.78 65.10
CA ASN A 506 -37.28 -33.41 66.05
C ASN A 506 -37.45 -32.60 67.35
N SER A 507 -38.72 -32.34 67.64
CA SER A 507 -39.29 -31.76 68.85
C SER A 507 -39.03 -32.62 70.11
N GLY A 508 -37.79 -32.63 70.59
CA GLY A 508 -37.43 -32.55 72.02
C GLY A 508 -37.95 -33.53 73.07
N SER A 509 -38.60 -34.69 72.83
CA SER A 509 -39.01 -35.54 73.98
C SER A 509 -39.27 -37.06 73.82
N ASP A 510 -38.66 -37.81 72.89
CA ASP A 510 -39.07 -39.21 72.65
C ASP A 510 -38.19 -40.34 73.22
N TYR A 511 -37.05 -40.05 73.88
CA TYR A 511 -36.19 -41.11 74.45
C TYR A 511 -36.43 -41.33 75.96
N PRO A 512 -36.69 -42.58 76.42
CA PRO A 512 -36.85 -42.88 77.84
C PRO A 512 -35.53 -42.73 78.60
N ALA A 513 -35.54 -42.19 79.83
CA ALA A 513 -34.36 -42.06 80.70
C ALA A 513 -33.83 -43.43 81.18
N SER A 514 -33.18 -44.16 80.29
CA SER A 514 -32.66 -45.53 80.44
C SER A 514 -31.53 -45.78 79.46
N GLU A 515 -30.75 -46.85 79.65
CA GLU A 515 -29.70 -47.27 78.69
C GLU A 515 -30.22 -47.40 77.26
N ASN A 516 -31.38 -48.05 77.11
CA ASN A 516 -32.02 -48.25 75.80
C ASN A 516 -32.42 -46.93 75.14
N GLY A 517 -32.78 -45.92 75.93
CA GLY A 517 -33.11 -44.59 75.38
C GLY A 517 -31.88 -43.83 74.93
N ILE A 518 -30.76 -43.93 75.65
CA ILE A 518 -29.47 -43.39 75.22
C ILE A 518 -28.99 -44.11 73.95
N GLN A 519 -29.07 -45.44 73.90
CA GLN A 519 -28.70 -46.21 72.72
C GLN A 519 -29.59 -45.85 71.52
N SER A 520 -30.90 -45.71 71.72
CA SER A 520 -31.81 -45.28 70.65
C SER A 520 -31.47 -43.87 70.16
N ALA A 521 -31.08 -42.95 71.05
CA ALA A 521 -30.65 -41.62 70.65
C ALA A 521 -29.34 -41.65 69.85
N LEU A 522 -28.36 -42.47 70.26
CA LEU A 522 -27.12 -42.70 69.51
C LEU A 522 -27.40 -43.31 68.12
N ASP A 523 -28.25 -44.32 68.03
CA ASP A 523 -28.61 -45.02 66.79
C ASP A 523 -29.37 -44.10 65.82
N ASN A 524 -30.13 -43.14 66.34
CA ASN A 524 -30.85 -42.13 65.54
C ASN A 524 -30.04 -40.84 65.30
N GLY A 525 -28.78 -40.79 65.74
CA GLY A 525 -27.90 -39.63 65.50
C GLY A 525 -28.17 -38.40 66.39
N ASP A 526 -28.98 -38.53 67.45
CA ASP A 526 -29.26 -37.43 68.39
C ASP A 526 -28.17 -37.32 69.48
N TYR A 527 -26.96 -37.00 69.04
CA TYR A 527 -25.80 -36.91 69.90
C TYR A 527 -25.89 -35.77 70.92
N SER A 528 -26.58 -34.68 70.55
CA SER A 528 -26.78 -33.52 71.43
C SER A 528 -27.67 -33.88 72.62
N PHE A 529 -28.73 -34.67 72.42
CA PHE A 529 -29.52 -35.22 73.51
C PHE A 529 -28.68 -36.08 74.46
N VAL A 530 -27.89 -37.02 73.93
CA VAL A 530 -27.04 -37.92 74.73
C VAL A 530 -26.05 -37.13 75.57
N LEU A 531 -25.35 -36.16 74.96
CA LEU A 531 -24.39 -35.31 75.66
C LEU A 531 -25.06 -34.48 76.76
N ASN A 532 -26.20 -33.85 76.46
CA ASN A 532 -26.92 -33.07 77.46
C ASN A 532 -27.41 -33.94 78.63
N GLU A 533 -27.97 -35.12 78.36
CA GLU A 533 -28.51 -36.00 79.38
C GLU A 533 -27.42 -36.60 80.27
N LEU A 534 -26.32 -37.08 79.69
CA LEU A 534 -25.27 -37.75 80.45
C LEU A 534 -24.30 -36.77 81.14
N LEU A 535 -24.08 -35.57 80.59
CA LEU A 535 -23.22 -34.56 81.20
C LEU A 535 -23.97 -33.69 82.22
N ASN A 536 -25.20 -33.25 81.89
CA ASN A 536 -25.92 -32.28 82.72
C ASN A 536 -27.01 -32.94 83.59
N ASN A 537 -27.59 -34.06 83.15
CA ASN A 537 -28.69 -34.74 83.83
C ASN A 537 -28.32 -36.16 84.34
N ARG A 538 -27.03 -36.41 84.61
CA ARG A 538 -26.48 -37.72 85.03
C ARG A 538 -27.28 -38.43 86.13
N ASN A 539 -27.88 -37.68 87.06
CA ASN A 539 -28.70 -38.21 88.15
C ASN A 539 -29.90 -39.05 87.68
N ASN A 540 -30.43 -38.76 86.48
CA ASN A 540 -31.54 -39.50 85.87
C ASN A 540 -31.12 -40.91 85.38
N TYR A 541 -29.81 -41.19 85.30
CA TYR A 541 -29.22 -42.42 84.77
C TYR A 541 -28.34 -43.14 85.80
N SER A 542 -28.68 -43.02 87.09
CA SER A 542 -27.92 -43.60 88.21
C SER A 542 -27.78 -45.14 88.19
N GLY A 543 -28.52 -45.83 87.32
CA GLY A 543 -28.41 -47.27 87.08
C GLY A 543 -27.28 -47.68 86.12
N LEU A 544 -26.65 -46.75 85.42
CA LEU A 544 -25.52 -47.02 84.52
C LEU A 544 -24.19 -46.84 85.27
N ASP A 545 -23.30 -47.83 85.19
CA ASP A 545 -21.94 -47.69 85.67
C ASP A 545 -21.16 -46.62 84.88
N ASP A 546 -20.06 -46.15 85.46
CA ASP A 546 -19.30 -45.03 84.90
C ASP A 546 -18.61 -45.38 83.57
N ASP A 547 -18.22 -46.64 83.36
CA ASP A 547 -17.64 -47.07 82.08
C ASP A 547 -18.69 -47.02 80.97
N THR A 548 -19.91 -47.49 81.25
CA THR A 548 -21.06 -47.41 80.33
C THR A 548 -21.38 -45.96 79.95
N VAL A 549 -21.29 -45.03 80.90
CA VAL A 549 -21.57 -43.62 80.60
C VAL A 549 -20.45 -42.94 79.85
N ASN A 550 -19.20 -43.17 80.23
CA ASN A 550 -18.07 -42.68 79.47
C ASN A 550 -18.09 -43.22 78.03
N MET A 551 -18.47 -44.49 77.82
CA MET A 551 -18.58 -45.12 76.49
C MET A 551 -19.65 -44.42 75.63
N ASN A 552 -20.82 -44.14 76.20
CA ASN A 552 -21.92 -43.48 75.49
C ASN A 552 -21.63 -42.00 75.19
N ILE A 553 -21.01 -41.28 76.13
CA ILE A 553 -20.56 -39.90 75.90
C ILE A 553 -19.49 -39.87 74.80
N ALA A 554 -18.53 -40.78 74.85
CA ALA A 554 -17.51 -40.89 73.82
C ALA A 554 -18.13 -41.20 72.45
N GLY A 555 -19.07 -42.14 72.38
CA GLY A 555 -19.83 -42.44 71.16
C GLY A 555 -20.60 -41.25 70.61
N ALA A 556 -21.21 -40.43 71.47
CA ALA A 556 -21.90 -39.21 71.08
C ALA A 556 -20.93 -38.13 70.53
N TYR A 557 -19.75 -38.01 71.11
CA TYR A 557 -18.70 -37.12 70.58
C TYR A 557 -18.13 -37.61 69.24
N VAL A 558 -17.96 -38.92 69.07
CA VAL A 558 -17.62 -39.52 67.76
C VAL A 558 -18.69 -39.17 66.74
N GLY A 559 -19.96 -39.42 67.06
CA GLY A 559 -21.11 -39.03 66.24
C GLY A 559 -21.14 -37.55 65.86
N SER A 560 -20.95 -36.68 66.86
CA SER A 560 -20.93 -35.22 66.70
C SER A 560 -19.78 -34.72 65.80
N SER A 561 -18.74 -35.53 65.61
CA SER A 561 -17.62 -35.23 64.71
C SER A 561 -17.93 -35.47 63.22
N GLY A 562 -19.12 -36.02 62.92
CA GLY A 562 -19.55 -36.40 61.58
C GLY A 562 -19.25 -37.86 61.21
N TYR A 563 -18.84 -38.69 62.19
CA TYR A 563 -18.49 -40.10 61.98
C TYR A 563 -19.22 -41.01 62.97
N THR A 564 -19.51 -42.23 62.56
CA THR A 564 -19.79 -43.33 63.48
C THR A 564 -18.57 -44.25 63.59
N VAL A 565 -18.53 -45.08 64.63
CA VAL A 565 -17.53 -46.16 64.73
C VAL A 565 -17.62 -47.08 63.50
N TYR A 566 -18.82 -47.27 62.94
CA TYR A 566 -19.00 -48.01 61.70
C TYR A 566 -18.38 -47.32 60.48
N ASP A 567 -18.49 -46.00 60.37
CA ASP A 567 -17.86 -45.25 59.26
C ASP A 567 -16.33 -45.34 59.34
N ILE A 568 -15.79 -45.21 60.55
CA ILE A 568 -14.34 -45.30 60.79
C ILE A 568 -13.83 -46.72 60.51
N THR A 569 -14.58 -47.76 60.91
CA THR A 569 -14.21 -49.16 60.64
C THR A 569 -14.45 -49.57 59.18
N GLY A 570 -15.53 -49.09 58.56
CA GLY A 570 -15.85 -49.29 57.16
C GLY A 570 -14.78 -48.73 56.22
N ALA A 571 -14.21 -47.57 56.58
CA ALA A 571 -13.06 -46.99 55.90
C ALA A 571 -11.81 -47.90 55.92
N MET A 572 -11.72 -48.84 56.87
CA MET A 572 -10.64 -49.83 56.95
C MET A 572 -10.97 -51.16 56.24
N THR A 573 -12.24 -51.53 56.07
CA THR A 573 -12.65 -52.86 55.58
C THR A 573 -13.03 -52.95 54.10
N ASN A 574 -13.00 -51.85 53.33
CA ASN A 574 -13.31 -51.83 51.89
C ASN A 574 -12.22 -52.47 50.99
N GLY A 575 -11.83 -53.71 51.31
CA GLY A 575 -11.66 -54.74 50.28
C GLY A 575 -10.32 -54.86 49.55
N ASP A 576 -9.25 -54.22 50.03
CA ASP A 576 -7.90 -54.66 49.68
C ASP A 576 -6.99 -54.33 50.87
N SER A 577 -6.04 -55.21 51.19
CA SER A 577 -5.10 -55.06 52.32
C SER A 577 -4.04 -53.96 52.06
N SER A 578 -4.48 -52.80 51.56
CA SER A 578 -3.69 -51.64 51.15
C SER A 578 -4.54 -50.39 51.35
N SER A 579 -4.16 -49.34 52.05
CA SER A 579 -3.03 -48.95 52.88
C SER A 579 -3.62 -47.93 53.87
N PHE A 580 -2.95 -47.63 54.98
CA PHE A 580 -3.32 -46.54 55.90
C PHE A 580 -3.75 -45.24 55.17
N ASN A 581 -3.22 -45.01 53.98
CA ASN A 581 -3.52 -43.91 53.07
C ASN A 581 -4.97 -43.83 52.58
N ASN A 582 -5.60 -44.97 52.26
CA ASN A 582 -7.00 -44.99 51.84
C ASN A 582 -7.92 -44.59 53.00
N PHE A 583 -7.56 -45.01 54.21
CA PHE A 583 -8.23 -44.58 55.42
C PHE A 583 -8.09 -43.06 55.62
N VAL A 584 -6.87 -42.51 55.48
CA VAL A 584 -6.64 -41.05 55.63
C VAL A 584 -7.40 -40.26 54.56
N ASP A 585 -7.39 -40.68 53.29
CA ASP A 585 -8.16 -40.02 52.22
C ASP A 585 -9.67 -40.03 52.54
N ASN A 586 -10.23 -41.19 52.86
CA ASN A 586 -11.67 -41.33 53.13
C ASN A 586 -12.11 -40.51 54.34
N ILE A 587 -11.32 -40.49 55.42
CA ILE A 587 -11.64 -39.78 56.67
C ILE A 587 -11.39 -38.27 56.57
N THR A 588 -10.69 -37.78 55.56
CA THR A 588 -10.39 -36.33 55.43
C THR A 588 -11.25 -35.62 54.38
N GLN A 589 -12.10 -36.34 53.65
CA GLN A 589 -12.98 -35.76 52.64
C GLN A 589 -14.11 -34.91 53.27
N ASN A 590 -14.30 -33.69 52.73
CA ASN A 590 -15.47 -32.83 52.95
C ASN A 590 -15.85 -32.48 54.41
N ASN A 591 -14.96 -32.71 55.39
CA ASN A 591 -15.19 -32.38 56.80
C ASN A 591 -14.52 -31.07 57.27
N ASP A 592 -15.03 -30.48 58.35
CA ASP A 592 -14.35 -29.42 59.10
C ASP A 592 -13.37 -30.05 60.10
N ALA A 593 -12.11 -30.17 59.69
CA ALA A 593 -11.07 -30.82 60.47
C ALA A 593 -10.89 -30.20 61.87
N VAL A 594 -11.11 -28.89 62.06
CA VAL A 594 -10.97 -28.24 63.37
C VAL A 594 -12.09 -28.68 64.31
N SER A 595 -13.34 -28.63 63.84
CA SER A 595 -14.49 -29.09 64.61
C SER A 595 -14.40 -30.59 64.89
N THR A 596 -14.08 -31.40 63.88
CA THR A 596 -13.91 -32.85 64.00
C THR A 596 -12.86 -33.22 65.06
N ILE A 597 -11.66 -32.64 65.01
CA ILE A 597 -10.60 -32.89 66.01
C ILE A 597 -11.07 -32.49 67.41
N SER A 598 -11.76 -31.35 67.55
CA SER A 598 -12.27 -30.90 68.84
C SER A 598 -13.23 -31.93 69.46
N GLN A 599 -14.13 -32.50 68.67
CA GLN A 599 -15.08 -33.52 69.15
C GLN A 599 -14.39 -34.86 69.42
N LEU A 600 -13.50 -35.32 68.54
CA LEU A 600 -12.72 -36.55 68.73
C LEU A 600 -11.80 -36.46 69.96
N SER A 601 -11.27 -35.28 70.27
CA SER A 601 -10.51 -35.05 71.50
C SER A 601 -11.35 -35.24 72.76
N GLN A 602 -12.64 -34.84 72.73
CA GLN A 602 -13.55 -35.15 73.83
C GLN A 602 -13.80 -36.65 73.91
N ALA A 603 -14.08 -37.32 72.79
CA ALA A 603 -14.25 -38.78 72.75
C ALA A 603 -13.03 -39.52 73.31
N ASP A 604 -11.81 -39.10 72.96
CA ASP A 604 -10.56 -39.65 73.48
C ASP A 604 -10.50 -39.56 75.00
N ASN A 605 -10.80 -38.40 75.59
CA ASN A 605 -10.78 -38.23 77.04
C ASN A 605 -11.72 -39.21 77.74
N TYR A 606 -12.94 -39.39 77.21
CA TYR A 606 -13.92 -40.29 77.80
C TYR A 606 -13.56 -41.77 77.61
N TYR A 607 -13.04 -42.17 76.45
CA TYR A 607 -12.50 -43.53 76.28
C TYR A 607 -11.27 -43.78 77.15
N SER A 608 -10.38 -42.80 77.28
CA SER A 608 -9.17 -42.87 78.12
C SER A 608 -9.50 -43.09 79.60
N ASN A 609 -10.57 -42.46 80.11
CA ASN A 609 -11.03 -42.67 81.49
C ASN A 609 -11.46 -44.12 81.77
N ILE A 610 -11.92 -44.86 80.75
CA ILE A 610 -12.32 -46.27 80.89
C ILE A 610 -11.08 -47.18 80.92
N VAL A 611 -10.07 -46.85 80.11
CA VAL A 611 -8.90 -47.71 79.91
C VAL A 611 -7.68 -47.33 80.74
N GLU A 612 -7.80 -46.31 81.59
CA GLU A 612 -6.71 -45.84 82.45
C GLU A 612 -6.20 -46.98 83.36
N GLY A 613 -4.92 -47.32 83.20
CA GLY A 613 -4.28 -48.41 83.97
C GLY A 613 -4.58 -49.83 83.48
N LEU A 614 -5.31 -49.99 82.36
CA LEU A 614 -5.55 -51.27 81.70
C LEU A 614 -4.48 -51.59 80.65
N ASP A 615 -4.19 -52.87 80.46
CA ASP A 615 -3.33 -53.34 79.39
C ASP A 615 -4.17 -53.66 78.14
N CYS A 616 -4.32 -52.66 77.26
CA CYS A 616 -5.05 -52.81 76.00
C CYS A 616 -4.37 -53.77 74.99
N THR A 617 -3.15 -54.24 75.27
CA THR A 617 -2.46 -55.25 74.41
C THR A 617 -2.84 -56.68 74.77
N ASN A 618 -3.41 -56.91 75.97
CA ASN A 618 -3.86 -58.22 76.44
C ASN A 618 -5.29 -58.14 76.98
N THR A 619 -6.26 -58.27 76.07
CA THR A 619 -7.68 -58.03 76.33
C THR A 619 -8.41 -59.20 77.01
N ALA A 620 -7.73 -60.33 77.25
CA ALA A 620 -8.36 -61.58 77.69
C ALA A 620 -9.12 -61.50 79.03
N ASN A 621 -8.74 -60.55 79.90
CA ASN A 621 -9.33 -60.35 81.23
C ASN A 621 -10.15 -59.05 81.36
N LEU A 622 -10.32 -58.30 80.27
CA LEU A 622 -11.06 -57.04 80.28
C LEU A 622 -12.58 -57.28 80.11
N THR A 623 -13.41 -56.38 80.64
CA THR A 623 -14.85 -56.40 80.35
C THR A 623 -15.11 -56.05 78.88
N LYS A 624 -16.30 -56.38 78.35
CA LYS A 624 -16.63 -56.08 76.95
C LYS A 624 -16.53 -54.57 76.65
N ILE A 625 -17.00 -53.73 77.57
CA ILE A 625 -16.90 -52.26 77.46
C ILE A 625 -15.43 -51.82 77.43
N GLN A 626 -14.58 -52.36 78.30
CA GLN A 626 -13.14 -52.03 78.30
C GLN A 626 -12.43 -52.50 77.01
N GLN A 627 -12.77 -53.68 76.50
CA GLN A 627 -12.25 -54.17 75.21
C GLN A 627 -12.65 -53.25 74.05
N ASP A 628 -13.94 -52.87 74.00
CA ASP A 628 -14.47 -52.00 72.96
C ASP A 628 -13.92 -50.57 73.09
N SER A 629 -13.66 -50.08 74.31
CA SER A 629 -13.00 -48.80 74.55
C SER A 629 -11.55 -48.80 74.13
N CYS A 630 -10.78 -49.87 74.41
CA CYS A 630 -9.40 -49.99 73.92
C CYS A 630 -9.35 -49.92 72.38
N TYR A 631 -10.30 -50.59 71.71
CA TYR A 631 -10.41 -50.57 70.25
C TYR A 631 -10.84 -49.19 69.73
N ASN A 632 -11.94 -48.65 70.23
CA ASN A 632 -12.51 -47.37 69.79
C ASN A 632 -11.57 -46.19 70.08
N LEU A 633 -10.80 -46.22 71.17
CA LEU A 633 -9.78 -45.21 71.46
C LEU A 633 -8.70 -45.19 70.37
N GLY A 634 -8.25 -46.36 69.92
CA GLY A 634 -7.31 -46.46 68.80
C GLY A 634 -7.87 -45.85 67.52
N LEU A 635 -9.15 -46.11 67.22
CA LEU A 635 -9.84 -45.54 66.07
C LEU A 635 -10.02 -44.02 66.14
N VAL A 636 -10.43 -43.49 67.29
CA VAL A 636 -10.57 -42.05 67.52
C VAL A 636 -9.23 -41.34 67.34
N ARG A 637 -8.15 -41.89 67.90
CA ARG A 637 -6.80 -41.32 67.74
C ARG A 637 -6.32 -41.35 66.30
N LEU A 638 -6.52 -42.47 65.61
CA LEU A 638 -6.18 -42.61 64.18
C LEU A 638 -6.96 -41.63 63.29
N THR A 639 -8.24 -41.40 63.63
CA THR A 639 -9.13 -40.48 62.91
C THR A 639 -8.75 -39.02 63.19
N SER A 640 -8.40 -38.69 64.44
CA SER A 640 -7.93 -37.36 64.84
C SER A 640 -6.60 -37.01 64.19
N LEU A 641 -5.65 -37.95 64.18
CA LEU A 641 -4.39 -37.90 63.43
C LEU A 641 -4.62 -37.59 61.95
N SER A 642 -5.50 -38.35 61.29
CA SER A 642 -5.79 -38.16 59.86
C SER A 642 -6.29 -36.75 59.56
N ASN A 643 -7.11 -36.18 60.46
CA ASN A 643 -7.61 -34.81 60.34
C ASN A 643 -6.55 -33.75 60.67
N SER A 644 -5.63 -34.04 61.59
CA SER A 644 -4.47 -33.17 61.85
C SER A 644 -3.57 -33.05 60.62
N VAL A 645 -3.40 -34.14 59.84
CA VAL A 645 -2.69 -34.13 58.55
C VAL A 645 -3.37 -33.20 57.53
N LYS A 646 -4.71 -33.21 57.46
CA LYS A 646 -5.45 -32.26 56.61
C LYS A 646 -5.20 -30.79 56.99
N LEU A 647 -5.13 -30.47 58.29
CA LEU A 647 -4.80 -29.12 58.74
C LEU A 647 -3.37 -28.72 58.38
N LEU A 648 -2.41 -29.65 58.43
CA LEU A 648 -1.03 -29.43 58.02
C LEU A 648 -0.92 -29.04 56.53
N PHE A 649 -1.74 -29.64 55.67
CA PHE A 649 -1.76 -29.37 54.23
C PHE A 649 -2.71 -28.22 53.82
N GLY A 650 -3.13 -27.37 54.77
CA GLY A 650 -3.96 -26.20 54.48
C GLY A 650 -5.43 -26.51 54.16
N GLY A 651 -5.92 -27.69 54.56
CA GLY A 651 -7.33 -28.06 54.44
C GLY A 651 -7.73 -28.70 53.10
N ASP A 652 -6.81 -28.85 52.14
CA ASP A 652 -7.12 -29.41 50.83
C ASP A 652 -7.07 -30.95 50.82
N SER A 653 -8.24 -31.59 50.65
CA SER A 653 -8.36 -33.05 50.57
C SER A 653 -7.66 -33.64 49.34
N GLN A 654 -7.51 -32.89 48.24
CA GLN A 654 -6.77 -33.38 47.06
C GLN A 654 -5.27 -33.45 47.34
N THR A 655 -4.73 -32.52 48.13
CA THR A 655 -3.32 -32.53 48.57
C THR A 655 -3.06 -33.67 49.56
N VAL A 656 -3.98 -33.89 50.50
CA VAL A 656 -3.92 -35.05 51.41
C VAL A 656 -3.96 -36.36 50.63
N LYS A 657 -4.83 -36.48 49.61
CA LYS A 657 -4.89 -37.65 48.73
C LYS A 657 -3.60 -37.88 47.93
N LYS A 658 -2.94 -36.82 47.47
CA LYS A 658 -1.63 -36.93 46.79
C LYS A 658 -0.54 -37.41 47.74
N TRP A 659 -0.50 -36.89 48.97
CA TRP A 659 0.40 -37.37 50.01
C TRP A 659 0.14 -38.84 50.34
N ALA A 660 -1.11 -39.18 50.64
CA ALA A 660 -1.53 -40.54 50.97
C ALA A 660 -1.16 -41.53 49.86
N ASN A 661 -1.37 -41.20 48.58
CA ASN A 661 -0.98 -42.09 47.48
C ASN A 661 0.54 -42.18 47.23
N GLY A 662 1.33 -41.25 47.76
CA GLY A 662 2.78 -41.16 47.54
C GLY A 662 3.64 -41.75 48.66
N VAL A 663 3.02 -42.15 49.77
CA VAL A 663 3.70 -42.65 50.98
C VAL A 663 3.11 -44.02 51.32
N ASP A 664 3.92 -44.99 51.76
CA ASP A 664 3.43 -46.29 52.22
C ASP A 664 3.83 -46.49 53.68
N VAL A 665 2.90 -46.22 54.60
CA VAL A 665 3.12 -46.34 56.05
C VAL A 665 2.54 -47.67 56.52
N ASN A 666 3.38 -48.55 57.06
CA ASN A 666 2.98 -49.90 57.47
C ASN A 666 3.56 -50.28 58.84
N SER A 667 3.21 -51.46 59.35
CA SER A 667 3.62 -51.90 60.70
C SER A 667 5.13 -52.10 60.88
N SER A 668 5.94 -52.10 59.82
CA SER A 668 7.40 -52.03 59.92
C SER A 668 7.93 -50.70 60.42
N ASP A 669 7.09 -49.66 60.42
CA ASP A 669 7.45 -48.27 60.68
C ASP A 669 7.01 -47.82 62.09
N ASP A 670 6.68 -48.76 62.97
CA ASP A 670 6.46 -48.53 64.40
C ASP A 670 7.81 -48.24 65.09
N LEU A 671 8.09 -46.95 65.24
CA LEU A 671 9.39 -46.43 65.69
C LEU A 671 9.55 -46.45 67.22
N ASN A 672 8.44 -46.51 67.96
CA ASN A 672 8.46 -46.57 69.42
C ASN A 672 8.30 -47.99 69.98
N GLY A 673 8.04 -48.97 69.10
CA GLY A 673 8.11 -50.40 69.38
C GLY A 673 6.95 -50.91 70.24
N ASN A 674 5.83 -50.20 70.26
CA ASN A 674 4.62 -50.58 71.00
C ASN A 674 3.74 -51.59 70.23
N GLY A 675 4.13 -51.95 69.01
CA GLY A 675 3.42 -52.85 68.09
C GLY A 675 2.29 -52.18 67.31
N VAL A 676 2.16 -50.86 67.37
CA VAL A 676 1.03 -50.08 66.85
C VAL A 676 1.55 -48.84 66.11
N LEU A 677 1.05 -48.61 64.90
CA LEU A 677 1.28 -47.36 64.21
C LEU A 677 0.48 -46.24 64.91
N ASP A 678 1.13 -45.22 65.46
CA ASP A 678 0.44 -44.16 66.21
C ASP A 678 0.55 -42.75 65.59
N GLU A 679 -0.09 -41.80 66.26
CA GLU A 679 -0.22 -40.42 65.78
C GLU A 679 1.14 -39.73 65.59
N SER A 680 2.16 -40.14 66.34
CA SER A 680 3.48 -39.54 66.27
C SER A 680 4.25 -39.97 65.02
N GLU A 681 4.14 -41.23 64.59
CA GLU A 681 4.87 -41.76 63.42
C GLU A 681 4.30 -41.25 62.10
N ALA A 682 2.97 -41.24 61.93
CA ALA A 682 2.36 -40.73 60.70
C ALA A 682 2.47 -39.21 60.56
N SER A 683 2.39 -38.46 61.68
CA SER A 683 2.60 -37.01 61.68
C SER A 683 4.04 -36.63 61.32
N ALA A 684 5.02 -37.41 61.80
CA ALA A 684 6.42 -37.21 61.46
C ALA A 684 6.67 -37.40 59.96
N CYS A 685 6.08 -38.45 59.35
CA CYS A 685 6.18 -38.68 57.92
C CYS A 685 5.44 -37.63 57.07
N ALA A 686 4.26 -37.16 57.50
CA ALA A 686 3.54 -36.07 56.83
C ALA A 686 4.35 -34.76 56.79
N ILE A 687 5.07 -34.45 57.87
CA ILE A 687 5.95 -33.27 57.95
C ILE A 687 7.17 -33.42 57.01
N VAL A 688 7.73 -34.63 56.87
CA VAL A 688 8.83 -34.91 55.93
C VAL A 688 8.38 -34.73 54.48
N TYR A 689 7.24 -35.31 54.10
CA TYR A 689 6.70 -35.18 52.74
C TYR A 689 6.30 -33.73 52.41
N ALA A 690 5.71 -33.00 53.35
CA ALA A 690 5.36 -31.58 53.15
C ALA A 690 6.59 -30.71 52.81
N ASN A 691 7.77 -31.09 53.32
CA ASN A 691 9.04 -30.42 53.01
C ASN A 691 9.72 -30.97 51.75
N ASN A 692 9.55 -32.26 51.42
CA ASN A 692 10.08 -32.89 50.22
C ASN A 692 9.11 -33.95 49.67
N PRO A 693 8.30 -33.61 48.64
CA PRO A 693 7.29 -34.52 48.08
C PRO A 693 7.83 -35.79 47.38
N ASN A 694 9.15 -35.95 47.26
CA ASN A 694 9.78 -37.13 46.66
C ASN A 694 10.28 -38.16 47.70
N ASP A 695 10.13 -37.87 49.00
CA ASP A 695 10.55 -38.76 50.09
C ASP A 695 9.38 -39.65 50.51
N SER A 696 9.57 -40.98 50.47
CA SER A 696 8.53 -41.98 50.74
C SER A 696 8.57 -42.54 52.17
N CYS A 697 9.37 -41.96 53.07
CA CYS A 697 9.48 -42.35 54.49
C CYS A 697 9.96 -43.80 54.77
N GLN A 698 10.53 -44.50 53.78
CA GLN A 698 10.88 -45.93 53.90
C GLN A 698 12.22 -46.23 54.60
N ASP A 699 13.04 -45.21 54.89
CA ASP A 699 14.46 -45.41 55.23
C ASP A 699 14.78 -45.39 56.75
N GLY A 700 13.78 -45.59 57.61
CA GLY A 700 13.97 -46.09 58.97
C GLY A 700 14.82 -45.24 59.95
N THR A 701 14.83 -43.91 59.86
CA THR A 701 15.57 -43.06 60.81
C THR A 701 14.70 -42.02 61.49
N PHE A 702 14.03 -42.41 62.58
CA PHE A 702 13.54 -41.47 63.59
C PHE A 702 14.07 -41.90 64.97
N TYR A 703 14.83 -41.02 65.64
CA TYR A 703 15.17 -41.18 67.05
C TYR A 703 14.87 -39.91 67.83
N ALA A 704 14.39 -40.13 69.05
CA ALA A 704 13.67 -39.19 69.90
C ALA A 704 14.53 -38.22 70.75
N TYR A 705 13.90 -37.08 71.04
CA TYR A 705 13.93 -36.24 72.25
C TYR A 705 15.26 -35.70 72.79
N LYS A 706 15.44 -34.36 72.74
CA LYS A 706 16.50 -33.64 73.49
C LYS A 706 15.96 -32.38 74.16
N GLY A 707 15.45 -32.54 75.38
CA GLY A 707 15.41 -31.50 76.41
C GLY A 707 14.46 -30.31 76.17
N GLY A 708 13.66 -29.98 77.17
CA GLY A 708 12.73 -28.85 77.12
C GLY A 708 13.14 -27.66 77.99
N VAL A 709 12.68 -26.47 77.62
CA VAL A 709 12.74 -25.26 78.45
C VAL A 709 11.38 -25.03 79.11
N SER A 710 11.37 -24.81 80.43
CA SER A 710 10.17 -24.46 81.19
C SER A 710 10.18 -22.97 81.53
N PHE A 711 9.06 -22.28 81.29
CA PHE A 711 8.89 -20.89 81.69
C PHE A 711 7.47 -20.62 82.18
N ASN A 712 7.31 -19.65 83.09
CA ASN A 712 6.01 -19.34 83.69
C ASN A 712 5.47 -18.01 83.14
N TYR A 713 4.22 -18.01 82.67
CA TYR A 713 3.52 -16.81 82.22
C TYR A 713 2.10 -16.76 82.80
N ARG A 714 1.75 -15.65 83.46
CA ARG A 714 0.46 -15.45 84.14
C ARG A 714 0.07 -16.58 85.11
N GLY A 715 1.04 -17.12 85.83
CA GLY A 715 0.82 -18.16 86.84
C GLY A 715 0.68 -19.58 86.26
N LYS A 716 0.93 -19.77 84.97
CA LYS A 716 0.90 -21.08 84.30
C LYS A 716 2.29 -21.44 83.78
N GLU A 717 2.70 -22.67 84.04
CA GLU A 717 3.97 -23.23 83.53
C GLU A 717 3.78 -23.69 82.08
N HIS A 718 4.70 -23.32 81.21
CA HIS A 718 4.73 -23.71 79.80
C HIS A 718 6.01 -24.50 79.53
N LYS A 719 5.89 -25.63 78.85
CA LYS A 719 7.02 -26.49 78.48
C LYS A 719 7.19 -26.51 76.97
N LEU A 720 8.40 -26.20 76.53
CA LEU A 720 8.76 -26.16 75.12
C LEU A 720 9.73 -27.31 74.89
N SER A 721 9.31 -28.33 74.12
CA SER A 721 10.13 -29.50 73.81
C SER A 721 10.83 -29.29 72.46
N LEU A 722 12.15 -29.47 72.43
CA LEU A 722 12.92 -29.45 71.19
C LEU A 722 12.88 -30.84 70.53
N ILE A 723 12.45 -30.89 69.28
CA ILE A 723 12.51 -32.07 68.41
C ILE A 723 13.54 -31.78 67.32
N GLU A 724 14.61 -32.56 67.25
CA GLU A 724 15.58 -32.48 66.16
C GLU A 724 15.23 -33.54 65.12
N VAL A 725 14.97 -33.13 63.88
CA VAL A 725 14.74 -34.03 62.75
C VAL A 725 15.96 -33.94 61.84
N ASP A 726 16.56 -35.09 61.53
CA ASP A 726 17.65 -35.18 60.56
C ASP A 726 17.05 -35.19 59.15
N VAL A 727 17.31 -34.13 58.38
CA VAL A 727 16.77 -33.95 57.01
C VAL A 727 17.71 -34.49 55.92
N GLY A 728 18.62 -35.40 56.26
CA GLY A 728 19.15 -36.39 55.31
C GLY A 728 20.10 -35.89 54.23
N ASN A 729 20.85 -34.80 54.44
CA ASN A 729 21.99 -34.45 53.58
C ASN A 729 23.08 -33.69 54.34
N SER A 730 24.35 -34.08 54.09
CA SER A 730 25.60 -33.43 54.53
C SER A 730 25.68 -31.90 54.40
N THR A 731 24.77 -31.27 53.64
CA THR A 731 24.72 -29.83 53.41
C THR A 731 23.74 -29.08 54.34
N ASN A 732 22.70 -29.75 54.85
CA ASN A 732 21.59 -29.07 55.56
C ASN A 732 21.48 -29.40 57.06
N GLY A 733 22.16 -30.45 57.56
CA GLY A 733 22.22 -30.75 59.00
C GLY A 733 20.86 -30.98 59.67
N TYR A 734 20.86 -31.16 61.01
CA TYR A 734 19.64 -31.30 61.81
C TYR A 734 18.79 -30.02 61.73
N GLN A 735 17.47 -30.16 61.56
CA GLN A 735 16.53 -29.07 61.79
C GLN A 735 15.81 -29.23 63.12
N SER A 736 15.80 -28.15 63.90
CA SER A 736 15.16 -28.05 65.21
C SER A 736 13.74 -27.54 65.09
N PHE A 737 12.78 -28.35 65.52
CA PHE A 737 11.37 -28.00 65.64
C PHE A 737 11.01 -27.87 67.12
N TYR A 738 10.15 -26.90 67.43
CA TYR A 738 9.71 -26.63 68.79
C TYR A 738 8.26 -27.05 68.94
N GLN A 739 8.02 -28.05 69.80
CA GLN A 739 6.68 -28.46 70.19
C GLN A 739 6.25 -27.64 71.40
N PHE A 740 5.14 -26.91 71.28
CA PHE A 740 4.55 -26.17 72.40
C PHE A 740 3.57 -27.06 73.15
N ILE A 741 3.87 -27.36 74.42
CA ILE A 741 3.00 -28.12 75.31
C ILE A 741 2.49 -27.17 76.39
N SER A 742 1.20 -26.82 76.32
CA SER A 742 0.53 -26.03 77.36
C SER A 742 -0.09 -26.97 78.38
N SER A 743 0.44 -26.97 79.62
CA SER A 743 -0.07 -27.85 80.66
C SER A 743 -1.38 -27.32 81.25
N ASN A 744 -2.50 -27.96 80.91
CA ASN A 744 -3.55 -28.31 81.86
C ASN A 744 -4.20 -29.62 81.41
N ALA A 745 -4.04 -30.65 82.26
CA ALA A 745 -4.67 -31.98 82.24
C ALA A 745 -4.31 -32.93 81.06
N ASN A 746 -3.32 -33.78 81.31
CA ASN A 746 -3.25 -35.21 80.95
C ASN A 746 -3.66 -35.71 79.54
N ASN A 747 -3.41 -34.99 78.46
CA ASN A 747 -3.04 -35.66 77.20
C ASN A 747 -2.19 -34.76 76.31
N ASN A 748 -1.12 -35.34 75.76
CA ASN A 748 -0.14 -34.70 74.89
C ASN A 748 -0.75 -34.39 73.51
N THR A 749 -1.67 -33.42 73.41
CA THR A 749 -2.18 -32.98 72.10
C THR A 749 -1.19 -31.96 71.50
N PRO A 750 -0.47 -32.29 70.42
CA PRO A 750 0.39 -31.32 69.74
C PRO A 750 -0.48 -30.27 69.05
N ILE A 751 -0.44 -29.03 69.55
CA ILE A 751 -0.85 -27.87 68.74
C ILE A 751 0.32 -27.59 67.81
N LEU A 752 0.22 -28.08 66.56
CA LEU A 752 1.09 -27.64 65.48
C LEU A 752 0.79 -26.17 65.20
N THR A 753 1.52 -25.27 65.85
CA THR A 753 1.52 -23.86 65.43
C THR A 753 2.30 -23.78 64.13
N SER A 754 1.56 -23.69 63.03
CA SER A 754 2.06 -23.27 61.74
C SER A 754 2.77 -21.90 61.85
N GLY A 755 3.90 -21.77 61.17
CA GLY A 755 4.41 -20.46 60.76
C GLY A 755 5.46 -19.81 61.66
N THR A 756 6.53 -19.35 61.01
CA THR A 756 7.51 -18.40 61.55
C THR A 756 6.82 -17.16 62.12
N CYS A 757 6.87 -16.95 63.44
CA CYS A 757 6.46 -15.71 64.07
C CYS A 757 7.61 -14.68 64.08
N THR A 758 7.39 -13.49 63.53
CA THR A 758 8.21 -12.30 63.86
C THR A 758 7.70 -11.61 65.13
N LYS A 759 8.63 -10.96 65.83
CA LYS A 759 8.63 -10.52 67.25
C LYS A 759 7.45 -9.71 67.85
N THR A 760 6.34 -9.46 67.15
CA THR A 760 5.35 -8.43 67.60
C THR A 760 3.86 -8.77 67.53
N PHE A 761 3.45 -10.04 67.38
CA PHE A 761 2.12 -10.56 67.73
C PHE A 761 0.88 -9.69 67.38
N THR A 762 0.72 -9.17 66.16
CA THR A 762 -0.40 -8.24 65.89
C THR A 762 -1.22 -8.41 64.60
N LYS A 763 -0.98 -9.39 63.73
CA LYS A 763 -1.94 -9.67 62.64
C LYS A 763 -1.65 -10.97 61.87
N THR A 764 -2.71 -11.72 61.57
CA THR A 764 -2.80 -12.62 60.42
C THR A 764 -3.27 -11.82 59.20
N SER A 765 -2.63 -12.02 58.05
CA SER A 765 -3.19 -11.70 56.75
C SER A 765 -2.72 -12.76 55.76
N GLN A 766 -3.70 -13.32 55.04
CA GLN A 766 -3.66 -14.31 53.94
C GLN A 766 -2.36 -15.08 53.74
#